data_AF-A0AA96RX29-F1
#
_entry.id   AF-A0AA96RX29-F1
#
_cell.length_a   1.000
_cell.length_b   1.000
_cell.length_c   1.000
_cell.angle_alpha   90.00
_cell.angle_beta   90.00
_cell.angle_gamma   90.00
#
_symmetry.space_group_name_H-M   'P 1'
#
loop_
_entity.id
_entity.type
_entity.pdbx_description
1 polymer ?
#
loop_
_entity_poly.entity_id
_entity_poly.type
_entity_poly.pdbx_seq_one_letter_code
_entity_poly.pdbx_strand_id
1 'polypeptide(L)'
;MDHQASRHQARELPAAGRGQEAEDDGVRGSSPLYYRGLFSLAIMGMFLEWLLPLQRLDVPEDTAELLRILMVSAAVLLIWGCLQLPRLLQAAGQVLLILLTWFDLCAAGEGVNWLKLYTAMIREDVLQLLSGRVSALSEDSRLLILVLGWGLLVTSVQQLALYRGSITLFTGVTLVYLLVLDIVYAVDTAGDVLGAIGLIVWMKSLSGLLRLQGHTGRHTLPYIRWGAWTFLAAAIVTAGAWTGGQVLGARPGTPLTIQPVLYKLESWAAAQMEASPAGTGGGSTGYSTGNGELGIPLTPGRAEVMTVTAAAPAYLRGESIAYYDGRRWIRSGASYIPLSLTGLPAAQPAASAPAAARGGTLLQRIQFAAPSSGGLPLFGAGTVIDVQNIRLADGSLLGYVLAGAGKLSFRLPEAYGSARITEYTVKSVLPESDPAVLRLEQGEDPEAVSSLYLQLPPALPERVRTMAEQLTAAAANRYEAAAAIAKYLQQNYTYTLQTRVPGTGADFADDFLFVTRQGYCVHFATAMTVLLRASGIPARYVQGYGPGTAVAGSVPQRYSVTDADAHAWTEVYFPGAGWVPFDPTPASAPAAAAGAAEAIPAASAAPPEARLSAALPQAGGTSLAPPAVAALLLAAAVRWRRSLALLPALRRAGRLSRERQLRAAALAWHGLAARYGPPPPGVTAREYADSLAIEDRRLRAAVRDFVRQWETLAYSGSTAPAARRSGESAAAAAFIANCLLMTFRLA
;
A
#
# COMPACT_ATOMS: atom_id res chain seq x y z
N MET A 1 37.42 -48.96 -73.12
CA MET A 1 38.83 -48.94 -72.67
C MET A 1 39.04 -47.65 -71.92
N ASP A 2 39.43 -47.82 -70.65
CA ASP A 2 40.29 -46.96 -69.86
C ASP A 2 39.97 -45.48 -69.60
N HIS A 3 39.88 -45.25 -68.29
CA HIS A 3 40.56 -44.22 -67.50
C HIS A 3 40.09 -42.76 -67.56
N GLN A 4 39.72 -42.31 -66.36
CA GLN A 4 39.96 -40.98 -65.77
C GLN A 4 39.34 -39.76 -66.47
N ALA A 5 38.42 -39.06 -65.81
CA ALA A 5 38.75 -38.00 -64.84
C ALA A 5 37.51 -37.15 -64.46
N SER A 6 37.57 -36.59 -63.24
CA SER A 6 36.73 -35.54 -62.63
C SER A 6 35.29 -35.93 -62.26
N ARG A 7 34.99 -36.40 -61.04
CA ARG A 7 34.94 -35.68 -59.72
C ARG A 7 34.16 -34.36 -59.75
N HIS A 8 32.91 -34.38 -59.30
CA HIS A 8 32.49 -33.71 -58.04
C HIS A 8 31.00 -33.98 -57.71
N GLN A 9 30.75 -34.19 -56.41
CA GLN A 9 29.48 -34.09 -55.66
C GLN A 9 28.41 -35.20 -55.79
N ALA A 10 28.48 -36.17 -54.88
CA ALA A 10 27.34 -36.55 -54.05
C ALA A 10 27.87 -37.01 -52.67
N ARG A 11 27.46 -36.29 -51.62
CA ARG A 11 27.75 -36.57 -50.20
C ARG A 11 26.87 -37.74 -49.74
N GLU A 12 27.47 -38.85 -49.36
CA GLU A 12 26.83 -39.85 -48.50
C GLU A 12 27.18 -39.55 -47.03
N LEU A 13 26.14 -39.56 -46.18
CA LEU A 13 26.22 -39.54 -44.73
C LEU A 13 26.67 -40.91 -44.20
N PRO A 14 27.48 -40.99 -43.14
CA PRO A 14 27.46 -42.15 -42.26
C PRO A 14 26.98 -41.80 -40.85
N ALA A 15 26.30 -42.80 -40.29
CA ALA A 15 25.68 -42.83 -38.97
C ALA A 15 26.67 -42.62 -37.82
N ALA A 16 26.31 -41.74 -36.88
CA ALA A 16 26.91 -41.66 -35.56
C ALA A 16 25.80 -41.67 -34.50
N GLY A 17 25.66 -42.80 -33.81
CA GLY A 17 24.68 -42.99 -32.76
C GLY A 17 25.02 -44.24 -31.96
N ARG A 18 25.80 -44.04 -30.88
CA ARG A 18 26.00 -44.89 -29.68
C ARG A 18 27.46 -44.77 -29.24
N GLY A 19 27.74 -43.82 -28.37
CA GLY A 19 29.09 -43.67 -27.79
C GLY A 19 29.31 -42.42 -26.94
N GLN A 20 28.35 -41.50 -26.84
CA GLN A 20 28.60 -40.16 -26.26
C GLN A 20 27.73 -39.79 -25.06
N GLU A 21 26.83 -40.67 -24.60
CA GLU A 21 25.95 -40.39 -23.45
C GLU A 21 26.47 -40.94 -22.11
N ALA A 22 27.59 -41.68 -22.09
CA ALA A 22 28.14 -42.26 -20.86
C ALA A 22 29.38 -41.53 -20.31
N GLU A 23 29.86 -40.48 -20.97
CA GLU A 23 31.12 -39.80 -20.60
C GLU A 23 30.95 -38.33 -20.16
N ASP A 24 29.72 -37.80 -20.14
CA ASP A 24 29.44 -36.39 -19.77
C ASP A 24 29.03 -36.18 -18.29
N ASP A 25 28.88 -37.25 -17.51
CA ASP A 25 28.57 -37.15 -16.06
C ASP A 25 29.82 -36.98 -15.17
N GLY A 26 31.03 -37.06 -15.74
CA GLY A 26 32.30 -37.05 -15.01
C GLY A 26 33.06 -35.71 -14.96
N VAL A 27 32.70 -34.71 -15.77
CA VAL A 27 33.55 -33.51 -15.98
C VAL A 27 32.79 -32.19 -15.77
N ARG A 28 31.88 -32.12 -14.79
CA ARG A 28 31.52 -30.81 -14.19
C ARG A 28 32.58 -30.45 -13.16
N GLY A 29 33.57 -29.68 -13.60
CA GLY A 29 34.71 -29.24 -12.80
C GLY A 29 34.32 -28.86 -11.37
N SER A 30 34.93 -29.56 -10.41
CA SER A 30 34.70 -29.35 -8.98
C SER A 30 35.07 -27.91 -8.62
N SER A 31 34.12 -27.16 -8.06
CA SER A 31 34.39 -25.81 -7.59
C SER A 31 35.48 -25.85 -6.50
N PRO A 32 36.56 -25.04 -6.61
CA PRO A 32 37.66 -25.06 -5.65
C PRO A 32 37.19 -24.78 -4.23
N LEU A 33 37.83 -25.39 -3.23
CA LEU A 33 37.50 -25.23 -1.81
C LEU A 33 37.44 -23.74 -1.39
N TYR A 34 38.39 -22.93 -1.87
CA TYR A 34 38.45 -21.49 -1.57
C TYR A 34 37.23 -20.72 -2.08
N TYR A 35 36.73 -21.05 -3.27
CA TYR A 35 35.51 -20.43 -3.80
C TYR A 35 34.31 -20.77 -2.92
N ARG A 36 34.18 -22.04 -2.53
CA ARG A 36 33.10 -22.51 -1.64
C ARG A 36 33.16 -21.84 -0.28
N GLY A 37 34.36 -21.74 0.29
CA GLY A 37 34.60 -21.07 1.57
C GLY A 37 34.21 -19.59 1.53
N LEU A 38 34.68 -18.83 0.53
CA LEU A 38 34.32 -17.41 0.37
C LEU A 38 32.81 -17.22 0.20
N PHE A 39 32.16 -18.08 -0.59
CA PHE A 39 30.73 -17.99 -0.83
C PHE A 39 29.91 -18.35 0.42
N SER A 40 30.35 -19.38 1.17
CA SER A 40 29.74 -19.75 2.44
C SER A 40 29.99 -18.72 3.54
N LEU A 41 31.09 -17.97 3.49
CA LEU A 41 31.31 -16.82 4.38
C LEU A 41 30.32 -15.69 4.10
N ALA A 42 30.01 -15.41 2.83
CA ALA A 42 28.97 -14.44 2.47
C ALA A 42 27.58 -14.87 2.95
N ILE A 43 27.25 -16.16 2.80
CA ILE A 43 25.98 -16.74 3.28
C ILE A 43 25.90 -16.69 4.81
N MET A 44 27.02 -16.96 5.50
CA MET A 44 27.12 -16.81 6.95
C MET A 44 26.78 -15.37 7.35
N GLY A 45 27.41 -14.37 6.73
CA GLY A 45 27.09 -12.96 6.98
C GLY A 45 25.59 -12.68 6.86
N MET A 46 24.94 -13.20 5.81
CA MET A 46 23.49 -13.03 5.63
C MET A 46 22.64 -13.65 6.75
N PHE A 47 23.04 -14.80 7.31
CA PHE A 47 22.34 -15.39 8.46
C PHE A 47 22.61 -14.61 9.77
N LEU A 48 23.78 -13.98 9.91
CA LEU A 48 24.05 -13.08 11.03
C LEU A 48 23.16 -11.84 10.96
N GLU A 49 22.98 -11.27 9.77
CA GLU A 49 22.02 -10.16 9.55
C GLU A 49 20.57 -10.55 9.90
N TRP A 50 20.22 -11.85 9.89
CA TRP A 50 18.90 -12.29 10.36
C TRP A 50 18.79 -12.34 11.88
N LEU A 51 19.83 -12.82 12.57
CA LEU A 51 19.75 -13.14 14.00
C LEU A 51 20.20 -11.98 14.90
N LEU A 52 21.13 -11.12 14.45
CA LEU A 52 21.64 -9.99 15.22
C LEU A 52 20.57 -8.92 15.53
N PRO A 53 19.67 -8.53 14.61
CA PRO A 53 18.59 -7.61 14.94
C PRO A 53 17.66 -8.13 16.05
N LEU A 54 17.44 -9.46 16.10
CA LEU A 54 16.59 -10.07 17.12
C LEU A 54 17.22 -10.01 18.52
N GLN A 55 18.54 -9.99 18.63
CA GLN A 55 19.23 -9.83 19.93
C GLN A 55 19.16 -8.41 20.47
N ARG A 56 18.85 -7.41 19.62
CA ARG A 56 18.64 -6.02 20.04
C ARG A 56 17.25 -5.79 20.64
N LEU A 57 16.34 -6.75 20.48
CA LEU A 57 15.07 -6.76 21.20
C LEU A 57 15.32 -7.17 22.65
N ASP A 58 14.51 -6.65 23.57
CA ASP A 58 14.54 -7.00 25.00
C ASP A 58 13.99 -8.42 25.19
N VAL A 59 14.81 -9.42 24.83
CA VAL A 59 14.45 -10.86 24.85
C VAL A 59 15.00 -11.56 26.10
N PRO A 60 14.31 -12.58 26.63
CA PRO A 60 14.80 -13.39 27.75
C PRO A 60 16.17 -14.01 27.47
N GLU A 61 16.98 -14.25 28.51
CA GLU A 61 18.34 -14.81 28.38
C GLU A 61 18.34 -16.16 27.62
N ASP A 62 17.37 -17.03 27.90
CA ASP A 62 17.21 -18.33 27.20
C ASP A 62 17.02 -18.15 25.69
N THR A 63 16.30 -17.10 25.28
CA THR A 63 16.08 -16.78 23.86
C THR A 63 17.37 -16.22 23.24
N ALA A 64 18.12 -15.39 23.96
CA ALA A 64 19.41 -14.89 23.50
C ALA A 64 20.46 -16.00 23.36
N GLU A 65 20.44 -17.01 24.23
CA GLU A 65 21.26 -18.22 24.12
C GLU A 65 20.86 -19.08 22.90
N LEU A 66 19.56 -19.33 22.70
CA LEU A 66 19.05 -20.01 21.51
C LEU A 66 19.54 -19.34 20.23
N LEU A 67 19.43 -18.00 20.12
CA LEU A 67 19.88 -17.25 18.95
C LEU A 67 21.39 -17.43 18.69
N ARG A 68 22.21 -17.43 19.75
CA ARG A 68 23.67 -17.68 19.64
C ARG A 68 23.96 -19.10 19.13
N ILE A 69 23.25 -20.11 19.64
CA ILE A 69 23.40 -21.51 19.21
C ILE A 69 22.98 -21.66 17.73
N LEU A 70 21.92 -20.98 17.29
CA LEU A 70 21.53 -20.96 15.88
C LEU A 70 22.60 -20.33 14.97
N MET A 71 23.28 -19.27 15.41
CA MET A 71 24.41 -18.66 14.66
C MET A 71 25.59 -19.64 14.54
N VAL A 72 25.97 -20.29 15.64
CA VAL A 72 27.09 -21.25 15.66
C VAL A 72 26.77 -22.48 14.82
N SER A 73 25.57 -23.04 14.95
CA SER A 73 25.13 -24.20 14.16
C SER A 73 25.11 -23.89 12.66
N ALA A 74 24.70 -22.68 12.26
CA ALA A 74 24.81 -22.25 10.86
C ALA A 74 26.27 -22.25 10.38
N ALA A 75 27.23 -21.83 11.22
CA ALA A 75 28.65 -21.82 10.87
C ALA A 75 29.17 -23.23 10.62
N VAL A 76 28.88 -24.13 11.55
CA VAL A 76 29.35 -25.52 11.47
C VAL A 76 28.72 -26.22 10.27
N LEU A 77 27.42 -26.02 10.01
CA LEU A 77 26.73 -26.58 8.83
C LEU A 77 27.30 -26.05 7.52
N LEU A 78 27.61 -24.75 7.42
CA LEU A 78 28.20 -24.15 6.23
C LEU A 78 29.64 -24.65 5.99
N ILE A 79 30.44 -24.77 7.05
CA ILE A 79 31.80 -25.34 6.97
C ILE A 79 31.73 -26.79 6.50
N TRP A 80 30.84 -27.60 7.09
CA TRP A 80 30.61 -28.98 6.67
C TRP A 80 30.17 -29.07 5.20
N GLY A 81 29.27 -28.18 4.77
CA GLY A 81 28.81 -28.09 3.39
C GLY A 81 29.89 -27.70 2.38
N CYS A 82 31.01 -27.12 2.82
CA CYS A 82 32.15 -26.81 1.95
C CYS A 82 32.97 -28.07 1.57
N LEU A 83 32.91 -29.14 2.38
CA LEU A 83 33.66 -30.36 2.14
C LEU A 83 33.10 -31.14 0.93
N GLN A 84 33.98 -31.73 0.12
CA GLN A 84 33.62 -32.54 -1.06
C GLN A 84 33.43 -34.01 -0.67
N LEU A 85 32.52 -34.28 0.26
CA LEU A 85 32.20 -35.65 0.69
C LEU A 85 31.16 -36.31 -0.24
N PRO A 86 31.12 -37.66 -0.32
CA PRO A 86 30.04 -38.38 -0.98
C PRO A 86 28.67 -37.96 -0.43
N ARG A 87 27.64 -37.88 -1.30
CA ARG A 87 26.32 -37.33 -0.96
C ARG A 87 25.71 -37.93 0.31
N LEU A 88 25.86 -39.25 0.50
CA LEU A 88 25.36 -39.95 1.69
C LEU A 88 26.09 -39.52 2.97
N LEU A 89 27.42 -39.40 2.93
CA LEU A 89 28.21 -38.99 4.08
C LEU A 89 27.97 -37.51 4.41
N GLN A 90 27.82 -36.67 3.39
CA GLN A 90 27.49 -35.26 3.56
C GLN A 90 26.13 -35.10 4.24
N ALA A 91 25.09 -35.82 3.78
CA ALA A 91 23.75 -35.79 4.37
C ALA A 91 23.74 -36.38 5.79
N ALA A 92 24.44 -37.49 6.03
CA ALA A 92 24.54 -38.11 7.35
C ALA A 92 25.20 -37.16 8.36
N GLY A 93 26.29 -36.49 7.98
CA GLY A 93 26.94 -35.49 8.83
C GLY A 93 26.05 -34.27 9.10
N GLN A 94 25.26 -33.82 8.12
CA GLN A 94 24.29 -32.73 8.33
C GLN A 94 23.21 -33.13 9.35
N VAL A 95 22.63 -34.32 9.22
CA VAL A 95 21.65 -34.84 10.18
C VAL A 95 22.27 -34.96 11.57
N LEU A 96 23.50 -35.47 11.66
CA LEU A 96 24.21 -35.57 12.93
C LEU A 96 24.42 -34.19 13.59
N LEU A 97 24.87 -33.18 12.84
CA LEU A 97 25.08 -31.83 13.36
C LEU A 97 23.78 -31.17 13.84
N ILE A 98 22.68 -31.38 13.12
CA ILE A 98 21.35 -30.90 13.52
C ILE A 98 20.90 -31.57 14.82
N LEU A 99 21.07 -32.90 14.93
CA LEU A 99 20.73 -33.65 16.14
C LEU A 99 21.61 -33.26 17.33
N LEU A 100 22.90 -33.00 17.11
CA LEU A 100 23.81 -32.52 18.15
C LEU A 100 23.40 -31.13 18.65
N THR A 101 23.01 -30.23 17.74
CA THR A 101 22.52 -28.88 18.10
C THR A 101 21.23 -28.97 18.93
N TRP A 102 20.32 -29.86 18.55
CA TRP A 102 19.10 -30.10 19.30
C TRP A 102 19.37 -30.71 20.68
N PHE A 103 20.27 -31.70 20.75
CA PHE A 103 20.70 -32.28 22.01
C PHE A 103 21.32 -31.24 22.94
N ASP A 104 22.18 -30.35 22.42
CA ASP A 104 22.81 -29.28 23.20
C ASP A 104 21.77 -28.31 23.79
N LEU A 105 20.74 -27.96 23.02
CA LEU A 105 19.65 -27.07 23.46
C LEU A 105 18.77 -27.69 24.56
N CYS A 106 18.46 -29.00 24.47
CA CYS A 106 17.51 -29.64 25.37
C CYS A 106 18.15 -30.35 26.56
N ALA A 107 19.40 -30.82 26.43
CA ALA A 107 20.07 -31.59 27.49
C ALA A 107 20.67 -30.72 28.60
N ALA A 108 20.49 -29.39 28.54
CA ALA A 108 21.05 -28.41 29.48
C ALA A 108 20.66 -28.75 30.94
N GLY A 109 21.53 -29.50 31.62
CA GLY A 109 21.38 -29.94 33.02
C GLY A 109 21.26 -31.45 33.24
N GLU A 110 20.72 -32.23 32.29
CA GLU A 110 20.43 -33.66 32.46
C GLU A 110 21.28 -34.60 31.59
N GLY A 111 21.98 -34.07 30.58
CA GLY A 111 22.87 -34.85 29.71
C GLY A 111 22.15 -35.99 28.98
N VAL A 112 22.76 -37.17 28.91
CA VAL A 112 22.21 -38.31 28.15
C VAL A 112 20.92 -38.87 28.77
N ASN A 113 20.65 -38.57 30.04
CA ASN A 113 19.42 -39.03 30.71
C ASN A 113 18.17 -38.38 30.13
N TRP A 114 18.27 -37.15 29.62
CA TRP A 114 17.18 -36.45 28.95
C TRP A 114 16.61 -37.26 27.77
N LEU A 115 17.43 -38.03 27.05
CA LEU A 115 16.96 -38.84 25.92
C LEU A 115 15.92 -39.89 26.37
N LYS A 116 16.07 -40.45 27.57
CA LYS A 116 15.09 -41.40 28.12
C LYS A 116 13.77 -40.69 28.43
N LEU A 117 13.83 -39.50 29.01
CA LEU A 117 12.66 -38.68 29.32
C LEU A 117 11.93 -38.26 28.03
N TYR A 118 12.66 -37.81 27.02
CA TYR A 118 12.10 -37.43 25.73
C TYR A 118 11.44 -38.62 25.01
N THR A 119 12.04 -39.82 25.03
CA THR A 119 11.41 -41.00 24.41
C THR A 119 10.07 -41.39 25.04
N ALA A 120 9.82 -41.03 26.29
CA ALA A 120 8.51 -41.22 26.92
C ALA A 120 7.48 -40.19 26.42
N MET A 121 7.93 -38.94 26.19
CA MET A 121 7.08 -37.82 25.75
C MET A 121 6.75 -37.85 24.25
N ILE A 122 7.68 -38.32 23.40
CA ILE A 122 7.56 -38.23 21.94
C ILE A 122 6.31 -38.93 21.39
N ARG A 123 5.84 -39.99 22.05
CA ARG A 123 4.63 -40.72 21.61
C ARG A 123 3.40 -39.81 21.66
N GLU A 124 3.28 -39.00 22.70
CA GLU A 124 2.17 -38.07 22.86
C GLU A 124 2.30 -36.88 21.91
N ASP A 125 3.50 -36.32 21.77
CA ASP A 125 3.79 -35.25 20.82
C ASP A 125 3.49 -35.64 19.37
N VAL A 126 3.82 -36.88 18.96
CA VAL A 126 3.52 -37.38 17.60
C VAL A 126 2.02 -37.44 17.36
N LEU A 127 1.23 -37.89 18.34
CA LEU A 127 -0.23 -37.92 18.23
C LEU A 127 -0.81 -36.51 18.13
N GLN A 128 -0.29 -35.57 18.94
CA GLN A 128 -0.72 -34.18 18.90
C GLN A 128 -0.35 -33.51 17.57
N LEU A 129 0.83 -33.77 17.02
CA LEU A 129 1.25 -33.28 15.71
C LEU A 129 0.34 -33.79 14.58
N LEU A 130 0.01 -35.08 14.57
CA LEU A 130 -0.90 -35.68 13.59
C LEU A 130 -2.34 -35.15 13.72
N SER A 131 -2.74 -34.74 14.93
CA SER A 131 -4.04 -34.10 15.19
C SER A 131 -4.11 -32.63 14.78
N GLY A 132 -2.99 -32.02 14.35
CA GLY A 132 -2.91 -30.61 13.96
C GLY A 132 -2.78 -29.61 15.12
N ARG A 133 -2.62 -30.08 16.36
CA ARG A 133 -2.47 -29.25 17.56
C ARG A 133 -0.99 -28.92 17.85
N VAL A 134 -0.36 -28.20 16.93
CA VAL A 134 1.08 -27.86 17.02
C VAL A 134 1.42 -27.04 18.27
N SER A 135 0.47 -26.25 18.80
CA SER A 135 0.67 -25.45 20.02
C SER A 135 0.73 -26.26 21.31
N ALA A 136 0.27 -27.52 21.29
CA ALA A 136 0.25 -28.39 22.47
C ALA A 136 1.55 -29.21 22.65
N LEU A 137 2.43 -29.19 21.64
CA LEU A 137 3.69 -29.94 21.65
C LEU A 137 4.60 -29.49 22.81
N SER A 138 5.35 -30.46 23.34
CA SER A 138 6.42 -30.16 24.29
C SER A 138 7.41 -29.13 23.72
N GLU A 139 8.06 -28.38 24.62
CA GLU A 139 9.10 -27.41 24.25
C GLU A 139 10.23 -28.06 23.46
N ASP A 140 10.70 -29.22 23.92
CA ASP A 140 11.75 -30.02 23.27
C ASP A 140 11.41 -30.42 21.83
N SER A 141 10.16 -30.84 21.59
CA SER A 141 9.69 -31.18 20.25
C SER A 141 9.52 -29.95 19.35
N ARG A 142 9.15 -28.79 19.91
CA ARG A 142 9.11 -27.52 19.17
C ARG A 142 10.52 -27.06 18.78
N LEU A 143 11.49 -27.19 19.68
CA LEU A 143 12.90 -26.92 19.39
C LEU A 143 13.47 -27.88 18.34
N LEU A 144 13.10 -29.17 18.37
CA LEU A 144 13.49 -30.12 17.32
C LEU A 144 13.02 -29.65 15.93
N ILE A 145 11.75 -29.25 15.82
CA ILE A 145 11.16 -28.75 14.56
C ILE A 145 11.91 -27.48 14.10
N LEU A 146 12.21 -26.57 15.03
CA LEU A 146 12.96 -25.35 14.74
C LEU A 146 14.36 -25.65 14.22
N VAL A 147 15.13 -26.49 14.90
CA VAL A 147 16.52 -26.84 14.55
C VAL A 147 16.58 -27.64 13.25
N LEU A 148 15.63 -28.55 13.01
CA LEU A 148 15.47 -29.25 11.73
C LEU A 148 15.19 -28.26 10.59
N GLY A 149 14.25 -27.33 10.80
CA GLY A 149 13.89 -26.30 9.82
C GLY A 149 15.07 -25.37 9.52
N TRP A 150 15.77 -24.91 10.56
CA TRP A 150 16.96 -24.07 10.47
C TRP A 150 18.09 -24.77 9.71
N GLY A 151 18.41 -26.01 10.09
CA GLY A 151 19.45 -26.80 9.43
C GLY A 151 19.14 -27.08 7.95
N LEU A 152 17.87 -27.40 7.64
CA LEU A 152 17.41 -27.58 6.27
C LEU A 152 17.53 -26.26 5.47
N LEU A 153 17.15 -25.13 6.08
CA LEU A 153 17.24 -23.81 5.44
C LEU A 153 18.70 -23.46 5.11
N VAL A 154 19.60 -23.53 6.09
CA VAL A 154 21.03 -23.20 5.92
C VAL A 154 21.66 -24.05 4.82
N THR A 155 21.44 -25.36 4.87
CA THR A 155 22.01 -26.30 3.89
C THR A 155 21.39 -26.13 2.50
N SER A 156 20.08 -25.90 2.40
CA SER A 156 19.40 -25.67 1.13
C SER A 156 19.86 -24.39 0.46
N VAL A 157 20.01 -23.30 1.22
CA VAL A 157 20.52 -22.03 0.71
C VAL A 157 21.93 -22.23 0.17
N GLN A 158 22.84 -22.86 0.94
CA GLN A 158 24.20 -23.12 0.50
C GLN A 158 24.26 -23.99 -0.77
N GLN A 159 23.48 -25.06 -0.84
CA GLN A 159 23.44 -25.95 -2.01
C GLN A 159 22.89 -25.23 -3.24
N LEU A 160 21.80 -24.47 -3.11
CA LEU A 160 21.23 -23.71 -4.22
C LEU A 160 22.23 -22.66 -4.74
N ALA A 161 22.91 -22.00 -3.81
CA ALA A 161 23.88 -20.97 -4.09
C ALA A 161 25.13 -21.55 -4.80
N LEU A 162 25.67 -22.68 -4.33
CA LEU A 162 26.86 -23.32 -4.92
C LEU A 162 26.58 -24.10 -6.22
N TYR A 163 25.46 -24.85 -6.31
CA TYR A 163 25.18 -25.74 -7.44
C TYR A 163 24.35 -25.12 -8.55
N ARG A 164 23.42 -24.19 -8.22
CA ARG A 164 22.57 -23.51 -9.22
C ARG A 164 22.97 -22.07 -9.48
N GLY A 165 23.89 -21.50 -8.69
CA GLY A 165 24.33 -20.10 -8.83
C GLY A 165 23.19 -19.09 -8.64
N SER A 166 22.12 -19.49 -7.95
CA SER A 166 20.92 -18.68 -7.75
C SER A 166 20.76 -18.34 -6.27
N ILE A 167 20.96 -17.07 -5.95
CA ILE A 167 20.77 -16.51 -4.60
C ILE A 167 19.54 -15.60 -4.53
N THR A 168 18.88 -15.32 -5.65
CA THR A 168 17.86 -14.27 -5.81
C THR A 168 16.69 -14.38 -4.83
N LEU A 169 16.18 -15.59 -4.62
CA LEU A 169 15.08 -15.83 -3.68
C LEU A 169 15.52 -15.54 -2.25
N PHE A 170 16.69 -16.03 -1.84
CA PHE A 170 17.21 -15.83 -0.50
C PHE A 170 17.52 -14.35 -0.24
N THR A 171 18.08 -13.63 -1.22
CA THR A 171 18.34 -12.18 -1.11
C THR A 171 17.05 -11.38 -1.02
N GLY A 172 16.01 -11.75 -1.79
CA GLY A 172 14.70 -11.10 -1.73
C GLY A 172 14.02 -11.32 -0.38
N VAL A 173 14.01 -12.58 0.10
CA VAL A 173 13.45 -12.92 1.41
C VAL A 173 14.20 -12.19 2.54
N THR A 174 15.52 -12.06 2.45
CA THR A 174 16.30 -11.33 3.48
C THR A 174 15.93 -9.85 3.55
N LEU A 175 15.83 -9.17 2.41
CA LEU A 175 15.43 -7.76 2.39
C LEU A 175 14.01 -7.56 2.91
N VAL A 176 13.08 -8.46 2.55
CA VAL A 176 11.71 -8.44 3.07
C VAL A 176 11.69 -8.71 4.57
N TYR A 177 12.49 -9.66 5.05
CA TYR A 177 12.59 -9.99 6.47
C TYR A 177 13.08 -8.80 7.31
N LEU A 178 14.18 -8.16 6.90
CA LEU A 178 14.72 -6.98 7.60
C LEU A 178 13.74 -5.81 7.57
N LEU A 179 13.08 -5.59 6.43
CA LEU A 179 12.03 -4.58 6.31
C LEU A 179 10.83 -4.90 7.24
N VAL A 180 10.43 -6.16 7.37
CA VAL A 180 9.37 -6.56 8.31
C VAL A 180 9.80 -6.32 9.76
N LEU A 181 11.06 -6.56 10.12
CA LEU A 181 11.57 -6.23 11.45
C LEU A 181 11.53 -4.74 11.74
N ASP A 182 11.96 -3.91 10.79
CA ASP A 182 11.88 -2.45 10.88
C ASP A 182 10.44 -1.97 11.07
N ILE A 183 9.52 -2.49 10.26
CA ILE A 183 8.15 -1.98 10.23
C ILE A 183 7.30 -2.52 11.38
N VAL A 184 7.36 -3.83 11.64
CA VAL A 184 6.46 -4.50 12.58
C VAL A 184 6.98 -4.42 14.01
N TYR A 185 8.30 -4.54 14.18
CA TYR A 185 8.94 -4.59 15.49
C TYR A 185 9.69 -3.30 15.83
N ALA A 186 9.68 -2.29 14.96
CA ALA A 186 10.35 -1.00 15.15
C ALA A 186 11.84 -1.14 15.48
N VAL A 187 12.48 -2.20 14.97
CA VAL A 187 13.91 -2.45 15.16
C VAL A 187 14.67 -1.64 14.13
N ASP A 188 15.62 -0.81 14.55
CA ASP A 188 16.49 -0.09 13.60
C ASP A 188 17.35 -1.08 12.81
N THR A 189 16.91 -1.40 11.59
CA THR A 189 17.61 -2.32 10.68
C THR A 189 18.37 -1.61 9.56
N ALA A 190 18.51 -0.28 9.62
CA ALA A 190 19.14 0.48 8.54
C ALA A 190 20.57 -0.02 8.25
N GLY A 191 21.34 -0.31 9.31
CA GLY A 191 22.66 -0.92 9.20
C GLY A 191 22.65 -2.33 8.62
N ASP A 192 21.71 -3.16 9.04
CA ASP A 192 21.62 -4.56 8.59
C ASP A 192 21.22 -4.65 7.11
N VAL A 193 20.34 -3.75 6.65
CA VAL A 193 19.98 -3.65 5.22
C VAL A 193 21.20 -3.27 4.39
N LEU A 194 22.01 -2.31 4.85
CA LEU A 194 23.25 -1.90 4.19
C LEU A 194 24.29 -3.03 4.18
N GLY A 195 24.45 -3.75 5.30
CA GLY A 195 25.30 -4.93 5.42
C GLY A 195 24.87 -6.04 4.45
N ALA A 196 23.58 -6.37 4.45
CA ALA A 196 22.99 -7.35 3.54
C ALA A 196 23.19 -6.97 2.07
N ILE A 197 22.97 -5.71 1.67
CA ILE A 197 23.23 -5.24 0.30
C ILE A 197 24.71 -5.44 -0.08
N GLY A 198 25.63 -5.10 0.81
CA GLY A 198 27.07 -5.33 0.60
C GLY A 198 27.40 -6.80 0.36
N LEU A 199 26.86 -7.69 1.20
CA LEU A 199 27.03 -9.14 1.07
C LEU A 199 26.40 -9.69 -0.22
N ILE A 200 25.22 -9.18 -0.61
CA ILE A 200 24.54 -9.55 -1.86
C ILE A 200 25.37 -9.16 -3.08
N VAL A 201 25.91 -7.94 -3.10
CA VAL A 201 26.79 -7.46 -4.18
C VAL A 201 28.04 -8.32 -4.26
N TRP A 202 28.66 -8.63 -3.13
CA TRP A 202 29.82 -9.50 -3.08
C TRP A 202 29.52 -10.91 -3.62
N MET A 203 28.40 -11.50 -3.20
CA MET A 203 27.96 -12.83 -3.64
C MET A 203 27.57 -12.87 -5.13
N LYS A 204 26.93 -11.81 -5.66
CA LYS A 204 26.70 -11.66 -7.10
C LYS A 204 27.99 -11.53 -7.89
N SER A 205 28.95 -10.78 -7.36
CA SER A 205 30.27 -10.66 -7.97
C SER A 205 30.94 -12.03 -8.05
N LEU A 206 31.05 -12.76 -6.93
CA LEU A 206 31.60 -14.13 -6.90
C LEU A 206 30.92 -15.06 -7.91
N SER A 207 29.60 -14.95 -8.10
CA SER A 207 28.85 -15.75 -9.08
C SER A 207 29.21 -15.42 -10.55
N GLY A 208 29.65 -14.18 -10.84
CA GLY A 208 30.10 -13.76 -12.16
C GLY A 208 31.41 -14.41 -12.62
N LEU A 209 32.30 -14.73 -11.67
CA LEU A 209 33.59 -15.39 -11.94
C LEU A 209 33.43 -16.76 -12.62
N LEU A 210 32.46 -17.56 -12.16
CA LEU A 210 32.17 -18.88 -12.74
C LEU A 210 31.63 -18.76 -14.18
N ARG A 211 30.87 -17.70 -14.47
CA ARG A 211 30.37 -17.44 -15.82
C ARG A 211 31.50 -17.03 -16.77
N LEU A 212 32.44 -16.21 -16.29
CA LEU A 212 33.63 -15.80 -17.03
C LEU A 212 34.58 -16.97 -17.31
N GLN A 213 34.73 -17.89 -16.35
CA GLN A 213 35.49 -19.13 -16.54
C GLN A 213 34.92 -19.96 -17.70
N GLY A 214 33.60 -20.11 -17.76
CA GLY A 214 32.93 -20.83 -18.84
C GLY A 214 33.14 -20.23 -20.24
N HIS A 215 33.46 -18.94 -20.34
CA HIS A 215 33.72 -18.26 -21.62
C HIS A 215 35.21 -18.21 -21.98
N THR A 216 36.10 -18.19 -21.00
CA THR A 216 37.54 -17.94 -21.23
C THR A 216 38.40 -19.20 -21.28
N GLY A 217 37.86 -20.37 -20.88
CA GLY A 217 38.57 -21.66 -20.96
C GLY A 217 39.83 -21.77 -20.10
N ARG A 218 40.15 -20.76 -19.28
CA ARG A 218 41.30 -20.77 -18.36
C ARG A 218 40.95 -21.54 -17.10
N HIS A 219 41.76 -22.55 -16.76
CA HIS A 219 41.54 -23.42 -15.59
C HIS A 219 42.00 -22.80 -14.25
N THR A 220 42.83 -21.77 -14.25
CA THR A 220 43.40 -21.16 -13.03
C THR A 220 43.00 -19.69 -12.91
N LEU A 221 41.96 -19.41 -12.13
CA LEU A 221 41.54 -18.06 -11.76
C LEU A 221 41.98 -17.75 -10.32
N PRO A 222 42.43 -16.52 -10.02
CA PRO A 222 42.86 -16.14 -8.68
C PRO A 222 41.64 -15.82 -7.78
N TYR A 223 40.85 -16.84 -7.44
CA TYR A 223 39.59 -16.71 -6.68
C TYR A 223 39.75 -15.90 -5.39
N ILE A 224 40.86 -16.08 -4.65
CA ILE A 224 41.12 -15.37 -3.39
C ILE A 224 41.33 -13.87 -3.65
N ARG A 225 42.22 -13.50 -4.58
CA ARG A 225 42.51 -12.09 -4.88
C ARG A 225 41.26 -11.39 -5.41
N TRP A 226 40.54 -12.06 -6.30
CA TRP A 226 39.32 -11.50 -6.89
C TRP A 226 38.18 -11.40 -5.87
N GLY A 227 38.00 -12.43 -5.03
CA GLY A 227 37.07 -12.40 -3.90
C GLY A 227 37.37 -11.27 -2.92
N ALA A 228 38.66 -11.05 -2.60
CA ALA A 228 39.10 -9.97 -1.72
C ALA A 228 38.88 -8.58 -2.36
N TRP A 229 39.22 -8.39 -3.64
CA TRP A 229 38.98 -7.11 -4.34
C TRP A 229 37.50 -6.77 -4.46
N THR A 230 36.67 -7.76 -4.73
CA THR A 230 35.22 -7.57 -4.85
C THR A 230 34.55 -7.36 -3.50
N PHE A 231 35.08 -7.98 -2.44
CA PHE A 231 34.70 -7.67 -1.06
C PHE A 231 35.05 -6.23 -0.70
N LEU A 232 36.30 -5.80 -0.98
CA LEU A 232 36.75 -4.44 -0.70
C LEU A 232 35.92 -3.40 -1.47
N ALA A 233 35.62 -3.66 -2.75
CA ALA A 233 34.76 -2.78 -3.54
C ALA A 233 33.34 -2.70 -2.95
N ALA A 234 32.74 -3.83 -2.56
CA ALA A 234 31.43 -3.84 -1.91
C ALA A 234 31.46 -3.08 -0.58
N ALA A 235 32.49 -3.28 0.25
CA ALA A 235 32.67 -2.59 1.52
C ALA A 235 32.84 -1.07 1.34
N ILE A 236 33.59 -0.62 0.33
CA ILE A 236 33.75 0.81 0.01
C ILE A 236 32.41 1.42 -0.43
N VAL A 237 31.64 0.72 -1.27
CA VAL A 237 30.31 1.20 -1.70
C VAL A 237 29.36 1.30 -0.50
N THR A 238 29.33 0.30 0.36
CA THR A 238 28.49 0.32 1.58
C THR A 238 28.94 1.42 2.55
N ALA A 239 30.24 1.59 2.76
CA ALA A 239 30.78 2.66 3.61
C ALA A 239 30.52 4.06 3.02
N GLY A 240 30.58 4.21 1.69
CA GLY A 240 30.22 5.43 0.99
C GLY A 240 28.73 5.76 1.14
N ALA A 241 27.85 4.76 1.04
CA ALA A 241 26.42 4.92 1.27
C ALA A 241 26.12 5.31 2.73
N TRP A 242 26.80 4.68 3.68
CA TRP A 242 26.69 4.99 5.11
C TRP A 242 27.15 6.42 5.43
N THR A 243 28.35 6.80 4.98
CA THR A 243 28.93 8.13 5.21
C THR A 243 28.14 9.23 4.49
N GLY A 244 27.65 8.97 3.28
CA GLY A 244 26.75 9.87 2.57
C GLY A 244 25.45 10.13 3.34
N GLY A 245 24.89 9.10 3.98
CA GLY A 245 23.72 9.23 4.86
C GLY A 245 23.96 10.10 6.10
N GLN A 246 25.17 10.07 6.65
CA GLN A 246 25.55 10.90 7.81
C GLN A 246 25.88 12.35 7.42
N VAL A 247 26.57 12.56 6.29
CA VAL A 247 27.08 13.88 5.87
C VAL A 247 26.01 14.75 5.20
N LEU A 248 25.12 14.16 4.39
CA LEU A 248 24.06 14.91 3.69
C LEU A 248 22.85 15.24 4.60
N GLY A 249 22.96 14.92 5.90
CA GLY A 249 21.86 14.93 6.85
C GLY A 249 20.94 13.75 6.58
N ALA A 250 20.88 12.81 7.52
CA ALA A 250 19.86 11.76 7.49
C ALA A 250 18.50 12.46 7.46
N ARG A 251 17.83 12.43 6.30
CA ARG A 251 16.39 12.72 6.28
C ARG A 251 15.80 11.71 7.27
N PRO A 252 15.12 12.15 8.35
CA PRO A 252 14.50 11.21 9.27
C PRO A 252 13.63 10.32 8.39
N GLY A 253 14.01 9.04 8.29
CA GLY A 253 13.25 8.08 7.52
C GLY A 253 11.87 8.11 8.13
N THR A 254 10.88 8.59 7.38
CA THR A 254 9.48 8.39 7.75
C THR A 254 9.37 6.90 8.00
N PRO A 255 9.01 6.44 9.22
CA PRO A 255 8.87 5.02 9.47
C PRO A 255 7.96 4.49 8.37
N LEU A 256 8.43 3.49 7.62
CA LEU A 256 7.68 2.89 6.52
C LEU A 256 6.52 2.10 7.14
N THR A 257 5.55 2.78 7.73
CA THR A 257 4.38 2.11 8.31
C THR A 257 3.69 1.36 7.18
N ILE A 258 3.26 0.12 7.38
CA ILE A 258 2.50 -0.62 6.37
C ILE A 258 1.16 0.06 6.08
N GLN A 259 0.69 0.96 6.94
CA GLN A 259 -0.62 1.60 6.81
C GLN A 259 -0.92 2.27 5.47
N PRO A 260 -0.03 3.03 4.81
CA PRO A 260 -0.27 3.58 3.47
C PRO A 260 -0.30 2.49 2.40
N VAL A 261 0.43 1.38 2.59
CA VAL A 261 0.45 0.23 1.67
C VAL A 261 -0.79 -0.63 1.87
N LEU A 262 -1.21 -0.88 3.12
CA LEU A 262 -2.45 -1.54 3.48
C LEU A 262 -3.64 -0.72 3.01
N TYR A 263 -3.62 0.60 3.21
CA TYR A 263 -4.61 1.53 2.67
C TYR A 263 -4.60 1.55 1.13
N LYS A 264 -3.43 1.49 0.47
CA LYS A 264 -3.35 1.33 -0.99
C LYS A 264 -3.86 -0.03 -1.47
N LEU A 265 -3.62 -1.11 -0.73
CA LEU A 265 -4.09 -2.46 -1.05
C LEU A 265 -5.56 -2.63 -0.75
N GLU A 266 -6.08 -2.02 0.30
CA GLU A 266 -7.49 -1.96 0.65
C GLU A 266 -8.24 -1.06 -0.32
N SER A 267 -7.70 0.10 -0.68
CA SER A 267 -8.28 0.96 -1.73
C SER A 267 -8.14 0.35 -3.12
N TRP A 268 -7.07 -0.40 -3.42
CA TRP A 268 -6.94 -1.17 -4.66
C TRP A 268 -7.87 -2.37 -4.68
N ALA A 269 -8.00 -3.11 -3.59
CA ALA A 269 -8.93 -4.22 -3.45
C ALA A 269 -10.39 -3.74 -3.44
N ALA A 270 -10.68 -2.59 -2.82
CA ALA A 270 -11.96 -1.90 -2.88
C ALA A 270 -12.23 -1.42 -4.30
N ALA A 271 -11.25 -0.81 -4.98
CA ALA A 271 -11.38 -0.39 -6.38
C ALA A 271 -11.54 -1.59 -7.34
N GLN A 272 -10.96 -2.75 -7.03
CA GLN A 272 -11.11 -3.99 -7.81
C GLN A 272 -12.43 -4.71 -7.51
N MET A 273 -12.98 -4.56 -6.29
CA MET A 273 -14.32 -5.05 -5.91
C MET A 273 -15.44 -4.10 -6.38
N GLU A 274 -15.16 -2.80 -6.49
CA GLU A 274 -16.03 -1.76 -7.08
C GLU A 274 -15.87 -1.66 -8.61
N ALA A 275 -14.89 -2.34 -9.20
CA ALA A 275 -14.81 -2.58 -10.64
C ALA A 275 -15.87 -3.61 -11.08
N SER A 276 -17.13 -3.31 -10.77
CA SER A 276 -18.23 -3.68 -11.65
C SER A 276 -18.07 -2.90 -12.96
N PRO A 277 -18.39 -3.52 -14.11
CA PRO A 277 -18.16 -2.92 -15.42
C PRO A 277 -18.90 -1.59 -15.49
N ALA A 278 -18.24 -0.57 -16.07
CA ALA A 278 -18.76 0.76 -16.36
C ALA A 278 -20.29 0.82 -16.38
N GLY A 279 -20.86 1.07 -15.20
CA GLY A 279 -22.28 1.17 -14.96
C GLY A 279 -22.54 2.57 -14.46
N THR A 280 -23.43 3.26 -15.13
CA THR A 280 -24.03 4.54 -14.76
C THR A 280 -24.65 4.50 -13.36
N GLY A 281 -23.81 4.61 -12.32
CA GLY A 281 -24.23 4.67 -10.91
C GLY A 281 -24.08 6.08 -10.36
N GLY A 282 -25.20 6.74 -10.05
CA GLY A 282 -25.21 8.03 -9.37
C GLY A 282 -24.86 7.88 -7.88
N GLY A 283 -24.20 8.89 -7.30
CA GLY A 283 -23.97 8.99 -5.87
C GLY A 283 -25.22 9.44 -5.11
N SER A 284 -25.17 9.47 -3.77
CA SER A 284 -26.17 10.11 -2.92
C SER A 284 -25.61 11.42 -2.36
N THR A 285 -26.47 12.39 -2.05
CA THR A 285 -26.05 13.55 -1.24
C THR A 285 -25.64 13.06 0.16
N GLY A 286 -24.63 13.71 0.74
CA GLY A 286 -23.99 13.32 1.99
C GLY A 286 -22.54 13.79 2.04
N TYR A 287 -21.91 13.71 3.22
CA TYR A 287 -20.50 14.08 3.37
C TYR A 287 -19.59 12.97 2.83
N SER A 288 -18.79 13.29 1.81
CA SER A 288 -17.83 12.33 1.24
C SER A 288 -16.42 12.57 1.78
N THR A 289 -15.71 11.49 2.12
CA THR A 289 -14.29 11.51 2.50
C THR A 289 -13.36 11.07 1.36
N GLY A 290 -13.90 10.71 0.19
CA GLY A 290 -13.14 10.20 -0.95
C GLY A 290 -12.40 11.26 -1.76
N ASN A 291 -11.43 10.81 -2.57
CA ASN A 291 -10.67 11.62 -3.54
C ASN A 291 -11.13 11.34 -4.99
N GLY A 292 -12.41 11.04 -5.18
CA GLY A 292 -13.01 10.70 -6.47
C GLY A 292 -13.05 11.87 -7.46
N GLU A 293 -13.45 11.60 -8.70
CA GLU A 293 -13.67 12.66 -9.70
C GLU A 293 -14.88 13.52 -9.32
N LEU A 294 -14.77 14.83 -9.55
CA LEU A 294 -15.88 15.75 -9.35
C LEU A 294 -16.89 15.62 -10.51
N GLY A 295 -18.17 15.87 -10.23
CA GLY A 295 -19.22 15.91 -11.25
C GLY A 295 -20.08 14.66 -11.38
N ILE A 296 -19.88 13.66 -10.50
CA ILE A 296 -20.77 12.50 -10.43
C ILE A 296 -22.20 12.98 -10.09
N PRO A 297 -23.24 12.55 -10.83
CA PRO A 297 -24.63 12.89 -10.52
C PRO A 297 -25.05 12.34 -9.16
N LEU A 298 -25.90 13.08 -8.45
CA LEU A 298 -26.30 12.78 -7.08
C LEU A 298 -27.81 12.56 -6.95
N THR A 299 -28.18 11.71 -6.00
CA THR A 299 -29.56 11.48 -5.57
C THR A 299 -29.75 12.10 -4.18
N PRO A 300 -30.80 12.89 -3.91
CA PRO A 300 -31.01 13.49 -2.59
C PRO A 300 -31.21 12.43 -1.50
N GLY A 301 -30.33 12.43 -0.50
CA GLY A 301 -30.51 11.75 0.78
C GLY A 301 -31.36 12.59 1.73
N ARG A 302 -32.12 11.94 2.61
CA ARG A 302 -32.98 12.60 3.62
C ARG A 302 -32.72 12.13 5.04
N ALA A 303 -31.70 11.29 5.26
CA ALA A 303 -31.38 10.82 6.59
C ALA A 303 -30.86 11.98 7.44
N GLU A 304 -31.28 12.05 8.69
CA GLU A 304 -30.69 12.96 9.65
C GLU A 304 -29.27 12.48 9.98
N VAL A 305 -28.31 13.40 9.92
CA VAL A 305 -26.91 13.15 10.20
C VAL A 305 -26.61 13.57 11.63
N MET A 306 -27.06 14.76 12.00
CA MET A 306 -26.81 15.35 13.31
C MET A 306 -27.83 16.42 13.66
N THR A 307 -27.99 16.66 14.95
CA THR A 307 -28.69 17.82 15.50
C THR A 307 -27.67 18.77 16.11
N VAL A 308 -27.74 20.06 15.76
CA VAL A 308 -26.87 21.10 16.29
C VAL A 308 -27.66 22.01 17.21
N THR A 309 -27.22 22.16 18.45
CA THR A 309 -27.76 23.15 19.38
C THR A 309 -26.84 24.37 19.40
N ALA A 310 -27.37 25.54 18.99
CA ALA A 310 -26.61 26.79 18.90
C ALA A 310 -27.56 27.99 19.02
N ALA A 311 -27.02 29.16 19.36
CA ALA A 311 -27.80 30.39 19.44
C ALA A 311 -28.23 30.95 18.07
N ALA A 312 -27.52 30.54 17.00
CA ALA A 312 -27.74 31.00 15.63
C ALA A 312 -27.42 29.88 14.63
N PRO A 313 -28.06 29.88 13.44
CA PRO A 313 -27.69 28.98 12.36
C PRO A 313 -26.31 29.34 11.81
N ALA A 314 -25.50 28.36 11.42
CA ALA A 314 -24.20 28.60 10.81
C ALA A 314 -23.76 27.43 9.94
N TYR A 315 -22.99 27.71 8.89
CA TYR A 315 -22.33 26.66 8.10
C TYR A 315 -21.38 25.85 8.99
N LEU A 316 -21.46 24.53 8.87
CA LEU A 316 -20.66 23.58 9.64
C LEU A 316 -19.49 23.12 8.78
N ARG A 317 -18.34 23.80 8.92
CA ARG A 317 -17.11 23.46 8.21
C ARG A 317 -16.64 22.08 8.65
N GLY A 318 -16.47 21.17 7.70
CA GLY A 318 -15.76 19.91 7.91
C GLY A 318 -14.29 20.07 7.53
N GLU A 319 -14.03 20.25 6.24
CA GLU A 319 -12.67 20.34 5.70
C GLU A 319 -12.51 21.51 4.75
N SER A 320 -11.33 22.13 4.78
CA SER A 320 -10.86 23.07 3.76
C SER A 320 -9.74 22.41 2.96
N ILE A 321 -9.86 22.37 1.64
CA ILE A 321 -8.92 21.70 0.74
C ILE A 321 -8.19 22.74 -0.10
N ALA A 322 -6.86 22.65 -0.13
CA ALA A 322 -6.02 23.63 -0.81
C ALA A 322 -5.68 23.22 -2.25
N TYR A 323 -5.35 21.97 -2.54
CA TYR A 323 -4.77 21.59 -3.82
C TYR A 323 -5.82 21.18 -4.86
N TYR A 324 -5.72 21.74 -6.07
CA TYR A 324 -6.57 21.42 -7.22
C TYR A 324 -5.72 20.94 -8.41
N ASP A 325 -6.07 19.79 -8.97
CA ASP A 325 -5.35 19.17 -10.10
C ASP A 325 -6.02 19.40 -11.47
N GLY A 326 -7.13 20.14 -11.51
CA GLY A 326 -7.96 20.35 -12.70
C GLY A 326 -9.19 19.45 -12.77
N ARG A 327 -9.28 18.40 -11.95
CA ARG A 327 -10.44 17.49 -11.92
C ARG A 327 -10.90 17.14 -10.50
N ARG A 328 -10.05 17.34 -9.50
CA ARG A 328 -10.20 16.89 -8.11
C ARG A 328 -9.62 17.90 -7.15
N TRP A 329 -10.23 17.99 -5.98
CA TRP A 329 -9.65 18.62 -4.81
C TRP A 329 -8.88 17.57 -4.02
N ILE A 330 -7.55 17.68 -3.98
CA ILE A 330 -6.69 16.69 -3.33
C ILE A 330 -6.48 17.05 -1.87
N ARG A 331 -6.91 16.13 -0.99
CA ARG A 331 -6.62 16.21 0.44
C ARG A 331 -5.14 15.98 0.65
N SER A 332 -4.40 16.98 1.11
CA SER A 332 -3.04 16.75 1.61
C SER A 332 -3.12 15.75 2.75
N GLY A 333 -2.26 14.73 2.76
CA GLY A 333 -2.13 13.78 3.86
C GLY A 333 -1.55 14.48 5.10
N ALA A 334 -2.30 15.40 5.68
CA ALA A 334 -1.92 16.14 6.86
C ALA A 334 -1.68 15.12 7.98
N SER A 335 -0.47 15.10 8.52
CA SER A 335 -0.18 14.35 9.74
C SER A 335 -1.00 14.97 10.85
N TYR A 336 -1.99 14.23 11.34
CA TYR A 336 -2.74 14.63 12.52
C TYR A 336 -2.05 14.07 13.76
N ILE A 337 -1.88 14.93 14.76
CA ILE A 337 -1.27 14.56 16.03
C ILE A 337 -2.35 14.63 17.12
N PRO A 338 -2.41 13.67 18.06
CA PRO A 338 -3.29 13.77 19.22
C PRO A 338 -3.01 15.04 20.02
N LEU A 339 -4.05 15.86 20.21
CA LEU A 339 -4.05 17.06 21.02
C LEU A 339 -5.02 16.87 22.18
N SER A 340 -4.50 16.89 23.40
CA SER A 340 -5.32 16.87 24.61
C SER A 340 -6.30 18.04 24.60
N LEU A 341 -7.55 17.81 25.01
CA LEU A 341 -8.55 18.87 25.13
C LEU A 341 -8.12 19.93 26.16
N THR A 342 -7.36 19.54 27.18
CA THR A 342 -6.74 20.47 28.15
C THR A 342 -5.57 21.28 27.58
N GLY A 343 -5.05 20.89 26.40
CA GLY A 343 -3.94 21.52 25.70
C GLY A 343 -4.35 22.26 24.43
N LEU A 344 -5.65 22.35 24.12
CA LEU A 344 -6.15 23.36 23.20
C LEU A 344 -5.78 24.71 23.82
N PRO A 345 -4.96 25.54 23.16
CA PRO A 345 -4.74 26.87 23.68
C PRO A 345 -6.13 27.49 23.79
N ALA A 346 -6.46 28.06 24.96
CA ALA A 346 -7.31 29.24 24.95
C ALA A 346 -6.53 30.23 24.09
N ALA A 347 -6.70 30.14 22.76
CA ALA A 347 -5.90 30.90 21.85
C ALA A 347 -6.26 32.34 22.18
N GLN A 348 -5.33 33.02 22.88
CA GLN A 348 -5.22 34.45 22.74
C GLN A 348 -5.25 34.67 21.23
N PRO A 349 -6.20 35.46 20.71
CA PRO A 349 -6.19 35.84 19.30
C PRO A 349 -4.75 36.22 19.00
N ALA A 350 -4.15 35.60 17.98
CA ALA A 350 -2.72 35.71 17.71
C ALA A 350 -2.28 37.16 17.98
N ALA A 351 -1.21 37.37 18.74
CA ALA A 351 -0.75 38.73 19.09
C ALA A 351 -0.36 39.59 17.86
N SER A 352 -0.54 39.04 16.65
CA SER A 352 -0.40 39.66 15.33
C SER A 352 -1.70 39.63 14.49
N ALA A 353 -2.83 39.15 15.00
CA ALA A 353 -4.13 39.33 14.38
C ALA A 353 -4.60 40.77 14.67
N PRO A 354 -4.84 41.60 13.65
CA PRO A 354 -5.26 42.97 13.89
C PRO A 354 -6.57 43.00 14.66
N ALA A 355 -6.79 44.09 15.41
CA ALA A 355 -7.92 44.33 16.30
C ALA A 355 -9.32 44.28 15.64
N ALA A 356 -9.40 43.87 14.37
CA ALA A 356 -10.57 43.73 13.52
C ALA A 356 -11.22 42.32 13.55
N ALA A 357 -10.64 41.33 14.26
CA ALA A 357 -11.32 40.06 14.54
C ALA A 357 -12.43 40.24 15.61
N ARG A 358 -13.45 41.05 15.31
CA ARG A 358 -14.65 41.28 16.14
C ARG A 358 -15.80 40.33 15.81
N GLY A 359 -15.50 39.15 15.30
CA GLY A 359 -16.49 38.11 15.12
C GLY A 359 -16.98 37.58 16.47
N GLY A 360 -18.30 37.46 16.65
CA GLY A 360 -18.87 36.88 17.85
C GLY A 360 -18.43 35.43 18.06
N THR A 361 -18.35 35.00 19.33
CA THR A 361 -18.12 33.59 19.65
C THR A 361 -19.41 32.81 19.59
N LEU A 362 -19.40 31.63 18.98
CA LEU A 362 -20.53 30.71 18.92
C LEU A 362 -20.17 29.40 19.64
N LEU A 363 -21.04 28.97 20.55
CA LEU A 363 -20.98 27.65 21.17
C LEU A 363 -21.97 26.74 20.46
N GLN A 364 -21.49 25.60 19.97
CA GLN A 364 -22.30 24.62 19.24
C GLN A 364 -22.15 23.26 19.91
N ARG A 365 -23.28 22.64 20.26
CA ARG A 365 -23.31 21.23 20.65
C ARG A 365 -23.78 20.41 19.47
N ILE A 366 -22.92 19.53 18.97
CA ILE A 366 -23.22 18.61 17.86
C ILE A 366 -23.56 17.25 18.46
N GLN A 367 -24.74 16.73 18.11
CA GLN A 367 -25.21 15.40 18.49
C GLN A 367 -25.45 14.60 17.23
N PHE A 368 -24.76 13.48 17.05
CA PHE A 368 -24.96 12.63 15.87
C PHE A 368 -26.24 11.83 15.99
N ALA A 369 -26.98 11.70 14.88
CA ALA A 369 -28.20 10.88 14.83
C ALA A 369 -27.88 9.39 14.98
N ALA A 370 -26.73 8.94 14.46
CA ALA A 370 -26.17 7.62 14.69
C ALA A 370 -24.74 7.75 15.26
N PRO A 371 -24.36 6.96 16.28
CA PRO A 371 -23.03 7.05 16.88
C PRO A 371 -21.90 6.87 15.84
N SER A 372 -21.02 7.86 15.73
CA SER A 372 -19.94 7.90 14.74
C SER A 372 -18.79 6.98 15.14
N SER A 373 -18.21 6.26 14.19
CA SER A 373 -16.97 5.49 14.39
C SER A 373 -15.71 6.36 14.47
N GLY A 374 -15.83 7.69 14.35
CA GLY A 374 -14.68 8.59 14.28
C GLY A 374 -14.08 8.66 12.87
N GLY A 375 -12.91 9.30 12.72
CA GLY A 375 -12.24 9.51 11.43
C GLY A 375 -12.80 10.66 10.59
N LEU A 376 -13.97 11.19 10.97
CA LEU A 376 -14.58 12.38 10.39
C LEU A 376 -13.89 13.67 10.87
N PRO A 377 -13.90 14.74 10.07
CA PRO A 377 -13.56 16.06 10.56
C PRO A 377 -14.49 16.48 11.70
N LEU A 378 -13.94 17.32 12.56
CA LEU A 378 -14.74 18.01 13.56
C LEU A 378 -15.53 19.11 12.85
N PHE A 379 -16.85 19.02 12.91
CA PHE A 379 -17.74 20.01 12.30
C PHE A 379 -17.93 21.20 13.23
N GLY A 380 -17.75 22.41 12.70
CA GLY A 380 -17.96 23.63 13.47
C GLY A 380 -18.03 24.86 12.57
N ALA A 381 -18.67 25.92 13.06
CA ALA A 381 -18.71 27.21 12.39
C ALA A 381 -17.41 27.97 12.62
N GLY A 382 -16.95 28.75 11.65
CA GLY A 382 -15.81 29.65 11.82
C GLY A 382 -14.51 28.97 12.24
N THR A 383 -13.72 29.63 13.08
CA THR A 383 -12.44 29.12 13.58
C THR A 383 -12.64 28.49 14.96
N VAL A 384 -12.41 27.18 15.06
CA VAL A 384 -12.51 26.42 16.31
C VAL A 384 -11.42 26.85 17.27
N ILE A 385 -11.81 27.31 18.46
CA ILE A 385 -10.88 27.73 19.53
C ILE A 385 -10.91 26.78 20.73
N ASP A 386 -11.99 26.02 20.92
CA ASP A 386 -12.11 25.07 22.02
C ASP A 386 -13.04 23.90 21.65
N VAL A 387 -12.77 22.72 22.21
CA VAL A 387 -13.55 21.50 22.01
C VAL A 387 -13.73 20.83 23.37
N GLN A 388 -14.97 20.50 23.71
CA GLN A 388 -15.34 19.98 25.01
C GLN A 388 -16.31 18.81 24.88
N ASN A 389 -16.41 18.00 25.94
CA ASN A 389 -17.48 17.00 26.13
C ASN A 389 -17.64 16.04 24.95
N ILE A 390 -16.53 15.53 24.38
CA ILE A 390 -16.60 14.48 23.35
C ILE A 390 -17.07 13.20 24.05
N ARG A 391 -18.34 12.84 23.87
CA ARG A 391 -18.97 11.70 24.53
C ARG A 391 -18.98 10.48 23.64
N LEU A 392 -18.67 9.33 24.24
CA LEU A 392 -18.76 8.02 23.63
C LEU A 392 -20.10 7.34 23.98
N ALA A 393 -20.48 6.33 23.21
CA ALA A 393 -21.75 5.62 23.36
C ALA A 393 -21.87 4.86 24.70
N ASP A 394 -20.74 4.55 25.34
CA ASP A 394 -20.67 3.99 26.70
C ASP A 394 -20.82 5.06 27.81
N GLY A 395 -20.98 6.33 27.44
CA GLY A 395 -21.12 7.47 28.34
C GLY A 395 -19.79 8.09 28.78
N SER A 396 -18.65 7.49 28.45
CA SER A 396 -17.32 8.02 28.77
C SER A 396 -16.99 9.26 27.94
N LEU A 397 -16.02 10.05 28.41
CA LEU A 397 -15.55 11.26 27.73
C LEU A 397 -14.17 11.02 27.13
N LEU A 398 -14.00 11.41 25.88
CA LEU A 398 -12.73 11.37 25.19
C LEU A 398 -11.94 12.66 25.45
N GLY A 399 -10.72 12.51 25.94
CA GLY A 399 -9.88 13.63 26.38
C GLY A 399 -8.99 14.26 25.30
N TYR A 400 -9.10 13.87 24.02
CA TYR A 400 -8.25 14.42 22.96
C TYR A 400 -8.97 14.48 21.59
N VAL A 401 -8.44 15.33 20.71
CA VAL A 401 -8.80 15.42 19.28
C VAL A 401 -7.55 15.25 18.42
N LEU A 402 -7.72 14.95 17.15
CA LEU A 402 -6.62 14.91 16.20
C LEU A 402 -6.47 16.29 15.55
N ALA A 403 -5.35 16.97 15.78
CA ALA A 403 -5.08 18.29 15.21
C ALA A 403 -4.10 18.18 14.03
N GLY A 404 -4.43 18.81 12.92
CA GLY A 404 -3.54 18.90 11.75
C GLY A 404 -2.42 19.91 11.96
N ALA A 405 -1.43 19.90 11.06
CA ALA A 405 -0.34 20.88 11.05
C ALA A 405 -0.90 22.31 11.11
N GLY A 406 -0.39 23.12 12.05
CA GLY A 406 -0.86 24.49 12.28
C GLY A 406 -2.12 24.65 13.13
N LYS A 407 -2.73 23.57 13.65
CA LYS A 407 -3.93 23.60 14.51
C LYS A 407 -5.16 24.29 13.88
N LEU A 408 -5.28 24.25 12.55
CA LEU A 408 -6.39 24.87 11.80
C LEU A 408 -7.44 23.86 11.32
N SER A 409 -7.16 22.56 11.43
CA SER A 409 -8.07 21.48 11.08
C SER A 409 -8.08 20.43 12.19
N PHE A 410 -9.27 20.02 12.62
CA PHE A 410 -9.44 19.03 13.68
C PHE A 410 -10.23 17.84 13.16
N ARG A 411 -9.89 16.65 13.65
CA ARG A 411 -10.58 15.40 13.37
C ARG A 411 -10.93 14.69 14.67
N LEU A 412 -12.05 13.99 14.62
CA LEU A 412 -12.40 13.04 15.67
C LEU A 412 -11.53 11.79 15.46
N PRO A 413 -10.83 11.30 16.50
CA PRO A 413 -10.06 10.07 16.38
C PRO A 413 -10.97 8.89 16.05
N GLU A 414 -10.43 7.94 15.30
CA GLU A 414 -11.14 6.69 15.04
C GLU A 414 -11.32 5.93 16.35
N ALA A 415 -12.58 5.66 16.68
CA ALA A 415 -12.96 4.91 17.85
C ALA A 415 -13.07 3.43 17.45
N TYR A 416 -12.11 2.63 17.90
CA TYR A 416 -12.05 1.19 17.62
C TYR A 416 -13.02 0.40 18.53
N GLY A 417 -13.61 -0.67 18.00
CA GLY A 417 -14.53 -1.53 18.76
C GLY A 417 -15.92 -0.93 18.98
N SER A 418 -16.45 -1.02 20.21
CA SER A 418 -17.77 -0.51 20.61
C SER A 418 -17.78 0.98 20.97
N ALA A 419 -16.60 1.61 21.07
CA ALA A 419 -16.48 3.04 21.27
C ALA A 419 -17.02 3.76 20.02
N ARG A 420 -18.09 4.54 20.18
CA ARG A 420 -18.70 5.35 19.11
C ARG A 420 -18.98 6.74 19.65
N ILE A 421 -18.63 7.78 18.92
CA ILE A 421 -18.80 9.17 19.35
C ILE A 421 -20.27 9.58 19.11
N THR A 422 -20.94 10.04 20.16
CA THR A 422 -22.36 10.42 20.11
C THR A 422 -22.55 11.93 20.08
N GLU A 423 -21.73 12.67 20.82
CA GLU A 423 -21.81 14.13 20.88
C GLU A 423 -20.45 14.78 21.16
N TYR A 424 -20.34 16.06 20.81
CA TYR A 424 -19.26 16.93 21.24
C TYR A 424 -19.74 18.39 21.26
N THR A 425 -19.03 19.24 21.98
CA THR A 425 -19.25 20.68 22.02
C THR A 425 -18.05 21.39 21.43
N VAL A 426 -18.27 22.35 20.54
CA VAL A 426 -17.23 23.17 19.94
C VAL A 426 -17.53 24.64 20.22
N LYS A 427 -16.50 25.40 20.58
CA LYS A 427 -16.54 26.85 20.66
C LYS A 427 -15.71 27.42 19.53
N SER A 428 -16.29 28.36 18.81
CA SER A 428 -15.66 28.95 17.66
C SER A 428 -15.78 30.47 17.65
N VAL A 429 -14.84 31.12 16.96
CA VAL A 429 -14.93 32.53 16.59
C VAL A 429 -15.47 32.61 15.16
N LEU A 430 -16.57 33.32 14.97
CA LEU A 430 -17.11 33.55 13.63
C LEU A 430 -16.20 34.51 12.83
N PRO A 431 -16.08 34.35 11.51
CA PRO A 431 -15.33 35.29 10.69
C PRO A 431 -16.07 36.64 10.60
N GLU A 432 -15.32 37.70 10.30
CA GLU A 432 -15.92 38.99 9.95
C GLU A 432 -16.78 38.82 8.69
N SER A 433 -17.97 39.43 8.70
CA SER A 433 -18.97 39.29 7.64
C SER A 433 -19.50 40.62 7.14
N ASP A 434 -19.18 41.74 7.80
CA ASP A 434 -19.61 43.07 7.39
C ASP A 434 -18.92 43.50 6.08
N PRO A 435 -19.67 43.67 4.97
CA PRO A 435 -19.13 44.16 3.71
C PRO A 435 -18.43 45.52 3.81
N ALA A 436 -18.84 46.39 4.73
CA ALA A 436 -18.21 47.69 4.91
C ALA A 436 -16.79 47.55 5.46
N VAL A 437 -16.58 46.61 6.40
CA VAL A 437 -15.25 46.30 6.94
C VAL A 437 -14.39 45.62 5.88
N LEU A 438 -14.92 44.59 5.20
CA LEU A 438 -14.16 43.80 4.22
C LEU A 438 -13.71 44.60 2.98
N ARG A 439 -14.43 45.65 2.60
CA ARG A 439 -14.00 46.56 1.51
C ARG A 439 -12.80 47.42 1.89
N LEU A 440 -12.62 47.70 3.18
CA LEU A 440 -11.53 48.52 3.71
C LEU A 440 -10.26 47.71 4.00
N GLU A 441 -10.35 46.38 3.94
CA GLU A 441 -9.21 45.49 4.14
C GLU A 441 -8.16 45.70 3.04
N GLN A 442 -6.95 46.04 3.49
CA GLN A 442 -5.77 46.28 2.64
C GLN A 442 -4.58 45.57 3.28
N GLY A 443 -3.69 45.01 2.46
CA GLY A 443 -2.48 44.34 2.95
C GLY A 443 -1.99 43.26 2.00
N GLU A 444 -0.74 42.87 2.17
CA GLU A 444 -0.16 41.73 1.46
C GLU A 444 -0.55 40.41 2.10
N ASP A 445 -0.72 39.38 1.28
CA ASP A 445 -1.00 38.05 1.76
C ASP A 445 0.29 37.38 2.29
N PRO A 446 0.27 36.81 3.52
CA PRO A 446 1.42 36.08 4.03
C PRO A 446 1.85 34.97 3.08
N GLU A 447 3.15 34.73 2.94
CA GLU A 447 3.70 33.71 2.04
C GLU A 447 3.12 32.31 2.31
N ALA A 448 2.89 31.98 3.58
CA ALA A 448 2.26 30.72 3.99
C ALA A 448 0.83 30.55 3.46
N VAL A 449 0.12 31.66 3.19
CA VAL A 449 -1.22 31.65 2.60
C VAL A 449 -1.13 31.65 1.07
N SER A 450 -0.38 32.58 0.50
CA SER A 450 -0.31 32.74 -0.96
C SER A 450 0.28 31.51 -1.66
N SER A 451 1.34 30.90 -1.11
CA SER A 451 1.98 29.70 -1.68
C SER A 451 1.05 28.49 -1.81
N LEU A 452 0.08 28.33 -0.90
CA LEU A 452 -0.83 27.19 -0.88
C LEU A 452 -2.16 27.51 -1.57
N TYR A 453 -2.70 28.70 -1.33
CA TYR A 453 -4.08 29.05 -1.69
C TYR A 453 -4.20 29.89 -2.95
N LEU A 454 -3.09 30.13 -3.67
CA LEU A 454 -3.08 30.55 -5.08
C LEU A 454 -2.76 29.41 -6.04
N GLN A 455 -2.51 28.19 -5.54
CA GLN A 455 -2.15 27.05 -6.38
C GLN A 455 -3.26 26.73 -7.39
N LEU A 456 -2.85 26.60 -8.66
CA LEU A 456 -3.66 26.14 -9.78
C LEU A 456 -2.83 25.18 -10.65
N PRO A 457 -3.45 24.24 -11.38
CA PRO A 457 -2.73 23.34 -12.26
C PRO A 457 -2.06 24.14 -13.40
N PRO A 458 -0.82 23.78 -13.82
CA PRO A 458 -0.17 24.43 -14.95
C PRO A 458 -0.96 24.33 -16.26
N ALA A 459 -1.78 23.29 -16.40
CA ALA A 459 -2.63 23.05 -17.55
C ALA A 459 -4.01 23.72 -17.48
N LEU A 460 -4.24 24.65 -16.52
CA LEU A 460 -5.50 25.38 -16.43
C LEU A 460 -5.80 26.11 -17.76
N PRO A 461 -6.97 25.90 -18.39
CA PRO A 461 -7.29 26.51 -19.67
C PRO A 461 -7.30 28.05 -19.62
N GLU A 462 -6.71 28.68 -20.64
CA GLU A 462 -6.55 30.14 -20.69
C GLU A 462 -7.88 30.91 -20.60
N ARG A 463 -8.94 30.36 -21.20
CA ARG A 463 -10.28 30.97 -21.14
C ARG A 463 -10.82 31.14 -19.71
N VAL A 464 -10.41 30.28 -18.77
CA VAL A 464 -10.76 30.43 -17.35
C VAL A 464 -10.06 31.65 -16.75
N ARG A 465 -8.79 31.88 -17.09
CA ARG A 465 -8.01 33.06 -16.65
C ARG A 465 -8.59 34.34 -17.23
N THR A 466 -8.86 34.36 -18.53
CA THR A 466 -9.49 35.50 -19.20
C THR A 466 -10.84 35.84 -18.58
N MET A 467 -11.66 34.84 -18.25
CA MET A 467 -12.94 35.08 -17.58
C MET A 467 -12.77 35.63 -16.16
N ALA A 468 -11.78 35.15 -15.41
CA ALA A 468 -11.45 35.66 -14.09
C ALA A 468 -11.06 37.15 -14.14
N GLU A 469 -10.20 37.52 -15.08
CA GLU A 469 -9.82 38.92 -15.34
C GLU A 469 -11.04 39.77 -15.72
N GLN A 470 -11.89 39.29 -16.62
CA GLN A 470 -13.09 40.03 -17.05
C GLN A 470 -14.09 40.28 -15.91
N LEU A 471 -14.33 39.26 -15.07
CA LEU A 471 -15.27 39.38 -13.95
C LEU A 471 -14.75 40.29 -12.83
N THR A 472 -13.43 40.42 -12.71
CA THR A 472 -12.79 41.21 -11.65
C THR A 472 -12.29 42.58 -12.12
N ALA A 473 -12.30 42.87 -13.42
CA ALA A 473 -11.77 44.12 -14.00
C ALA A 473 -12.39 45.40 -13.42
N ALA A 474 -13.67 45.37 -13.04
CA ALA A 474 -14.39 46.53 -12.49
C ALA A 474 -14.37 46.59 -10.95
N ALA A 475 -13.76 45.61 -10.27
CA ALA A 475 -13.73 45.56 -8.82
C ALA A 475 -12.65 46.50 -8.26
N ALA A 476 -13.02 47.37 -7.33
CA ALA A 476 -12.07 48.29 -6.69
C ALA A 476 -11.25 47.62 -5.58
N ASN A 477 -11.71 46.48 -5.07
CA ASN A 477 -11.08 45.75 -3.96
C ASN A 477 -11.40 44.24 -4.03
N ARG A 478 -10.71 43.46 -3.19
CA ARG A 478 -10.85 41.99 -3.10
C ARG A 478 -12.28 41.54 -2.80
N TYR A 479 -12.96 42.25 -1.89
CA TYR A 479 -14.35 41.92 -1.55
C TYR A 479 -15.26 42.07 -2.79
N GLU A 480 -15.13 43.17 -3.54
CA GLU A 480 -15.90 43.39 -4.76
C GLU A 480 -15.58 42.36 -5.84
N ALA A 481 -14.33 41.94 -5.98
CA ALA A 481 -13.94 40.89 -6.91
C ALA A 481 -14.61 39.54 -6.56
N ALA A 482 -14.56 39.15 -5.27
CA ALA A 482 -15.22 37.94 -4.79
C ALA A 482 -16.74 38.01 -4.92
N ALA A 483 -17.35 39.14 -4.58
CA ALA A 483 -18.77 39.37 -4.72
C ALA A 483 -19.22 39.36 -6.19
N ALA A 484 -18.43 39.93 -7.10
CA ALA A 484 -18.71 39.94 -8.54
C ALA A 484 -18.72 38.52 -9.12
N ILE A 485 -17.70 37.71 -8.80
CA ILE A 485 -17.64 36.30 -9.23
C ILE A 485 -18.83 35.51 -8.65
N ALA A 486 -19.08 35.61 -7.34
CA ALA A 486 -20.19 34.89 -6.70
C ALA A 486 -21.52 35.26 -7.33
N LYS A 487 -21.81 36.56 -7.48
CA LYS A 487 -23.04 37.06 -8.10
C LYS A 487 -23.17 36.60 -9.55
N TYR A 488 -22.09 36.64 -10.33
CA TYR A 488 -22.12 36.18 -11.72
C TYR A 488 -22.49 34.69 -11.80
N LEU A 489 -21.89 33.84 -10.97
CA LEU A 489 -22.21 32.41 -10.92
C LEU A 489 -23.67 32.18 -10.50
N GLN A 490 -24.14 32.87 -9.45
CA GLN A 490 -25.52 32.78 -8.97
C GLN A 490 -26.56 33.18 -10.03
N GLN A 491 -26.23 34.14 -10.90
CA GLN A 491 -27.16 34.71 -11.88
C GLN A 491 -27.15 33.99 -13.24
N ASN A 492 -26.04 33.37 -13.63
CA ASN A 492 -25.84 32.84 -14.99
C ASN A 492 -25.82 31.32 -15.09
N TYR A 493 -25.86 30.58 -13.97
CA TYR A 493 -25.70 29.13 -13.93
C TYR A 493 -26.86 28.46 -13.19
N THR A 494 -27.21 27.24 -13.59
CA THR A 494 -28.37 26.51 -13.05
C THR A 494 -27.97 25.46 -12.02
N TYR A 495 -28.68 25.40 -10.90
CA TYR A 495 -28.48 24.34 -9.91
C TYR A 495 -29.16 23.03 -10.33
N THR A 496 -28.41 21.92 -10.38
CA THR A 496 -28.93 20.57 -10.66
C THR A 496 -28.05 19.47 -10.04
N LEU A 497 -28.66 18.40 -9.54
CA LEU A 497 -27.97 17.18 -9.11
C LEU A 497 -27.71 16.20 -10.28
N GLN A 498 -28.36 16.42 -11.42
CA GLN A 498 -28.18 15.63 -12.64
C GLN A 498 -27.02 16.21 -13.45
N THR A 499 -25.81 15.74 -13.14
CA THR A 499 -24.55 16.20 -13.75
C THR A 499 -23.84 15.08 -14.49
N ARG A 500 -22.73 15.42 -15.14
CA ARG A 500 -21.81 14.45 -15.74
C ARG A 500 -20.38 14.77 -15.32
N VAL A 501 -19.56 13.74 -15.29
CA VAL A 501 -18.11 13.89 -15.17
C VAL A 501 -17.58 14.48 -16.50
N PRO A 502 -16.66 15.46 -16.47
CA PRO A 502 -16.01 15.96 -17.69
C PRO A 502 -15.27 14.86 -18.46
N GLY A 503 -15.22 14.97 -19.79
CA GLY A 503 -14.48 14.03 -20.64
C GLY A 503 -13.00 13.91 -20.25
N THR A 504 -12.33 12.83 -20.67
CA THR A 504 -10.92 12.60 -20.32
C THR A 504 -10.04 13.74 -20.80
N GLY A 505 -9.26 14.33 -19.89
CA GLY A 505 -8.37 15.46 -20.17
C GLY A 505 -9.01 16.85 -20.09
N ALA A 506 -10.33 16.96 -19.89
CA ALA A 506 -10.99 18.24 -19.65
C ALA A 506 -10.86 18.68 -18.19
N ASP A 507 -10.69 19.99 -17.97
CA ASP A 507 -10.73 20.61 -16.65
C ASP A 507 -12.19 20.76 -16.16
N PHE A 508 -12.42 20.51 -14.88
CA PHE A 508 -13.76 20.49 -14.28
C PHE A 508 -14.38 21.87 -14.12
N ALA A 509 -13.60 22.87 -13.70
CA ALA A 509 -14.09 24.25 -13.60
C ALA A 509 -14.40 24.79 -15.00
N ASP A 510 -13.53 24.52 -15.97
CA ASP A 510 -13.68 24.90 -17.36
C ASP A 510 -14.93 24.29 -18.03
N ASP A 511 -15.18 22.99 -17.86
CA ASP A 511 -16.36 22.31 -18.39
C ASP A 511 -17.65 22.91 -17.80
N PHE A 512 -17.67 23.18 -16.49
CA PHE A 512 -18.81 23.84 -15.86
C PHE A 512 -19.03 25.27 -16.38
N LEU A 513 -17.97 26.08 -16.44
CA LEU A 513 -18.05 27.50 -16.79
C LEU A 513 -18.50 27.71 -18.24
N PHE A 514 -18.05 26.87 -19.17
CA PHE A 514 -18.21 27.12 -20.61
C PHE A 514 -19.05 26.09 -21.36
N VAL A 515 -19.22 24.87 -20.83
CA VAL A 515 -19.91 23.79 -21.54
C VAL A 515 -21.25 23.47 -20.90
N THR A 516 -21.29 23.02 -19.65
CA THR A 516 -22.53 22.54 -19.04
C THR A 516 -23.37 23.68 -18.48
N ARG A 517 -22.73 24.68 -17.86
CA ARG A 517 -23.38 25.80 -17.15
C ARG A 517 -24.44 25.41 -16.12
N GLN A 518 -24.39 24.16 -15.66
CA GLN A 518 -25.32 23.60 -14.70
C GLN A 518 -24.59 22.58 -13.81
N GLY A 519 -24.88 22.61 -12.51
CA GLY A 519 -24.22 21.74 -11.54
C GLY A 519 -24.77 21.92 -10.13
N TYR A 520 -24.17 21.26 -9.16
CA TYR A 520 -24.50 21.44 -7.73
C TYR A 520 -23.38 22.18 -7.00
N CYS A 521 -23.50 22.37 -5.68
CA CYS A 521 -22.63 23.20 -4.85
C CYS A 521 -21.13 23.01 -5.10
N VAL A 522 -20.65 21.78 -5.33
CA VAL A 522 -19.27 21.47 -5.69
C VAL A 522 -18.80 22.17 -6.98
N HIS A 523 -19.65 22.25 -8.01
CA HIS A 523 -19.33 22.92 -9.27
C HIS A 523 -19.18 24.43 -9.05
N PHE A 524 -20.14 25.04 -8.37
CA PHE A 524 -20.15 26.46 -8.06
C PHE A 524 -18.97 26.86 -7.17
N ALA A 525 -18.73 26.14 -6.07
CA ALA A 525 -17.61 26.39 -5.17
C ALA A 525 -16.25 26.20 -5.85
N THR A 526 -16.10 25.16 -6.68
CA THR A 526 -14.86 24.93 -7.43
C THR A 526 -14.62 26.06 -8.43
N ALA A 527 -15.64 26.44 -9.20
CA ALA A 527 -15.53 27.52 -10.18
C ALA A 527 -15.16 28.86 -9.53
N MET A 528 -15.84 29.22 -8.45
CA MET A 528 -15.53 30.45 -7.70
C MET A 528 -14.09 30.42 -7.17
N THR A 529 -13.67 29.32 -6.53
CA THR A 529 -12.31 29.19 -5.99
C THR A 529 -11.26 29.31 -7.10
N VAL A 530 -11.47 28.65 -8.24
CA VAL A 530 -10.52 28.68 -9.37
C VAL A 530 -10.44 30.08 -9.99
N LEU A 531 -11.58 30.75 -10.23
CA LEU A 531 -11.61 32.11 -10.77
C LEU A 531 -10.93 33.12 -9.84
N LEU A 532 -11.13 33.00 -8.52
CA LEU A 532 -10.47 33.85 -7.53
C LEU A 532 -8.96 33.66 -7.54
N ARG A 533 -8.49 32.40 -7.53
CA ARG A 533 -7.05 32.09 -7.60
C ARG A 533 -6.42 32.56 -8.90
N ALA A 534 -7.14 32.44 -10.01
CA ALA A 534 -6.68 32.94 -11.31
C ALA A 534 -6.55 34.47 -11.32
N SER A 535 -7.32 35.17 -10.49
CA SER A 535 -7.24 36.62 -10.26
C SER A 535 -6.22 37.03 -9.19
N GLY A 536 -5.41 36.09 -8.68
CA GLY A 536 -4.42 36.36 -7.64
C GLY A 536 -5.00 36.53 -6.23
N ILE A 537 -6.24 36.13 -5.99
CA ILE A 537 -6.89 36.21 -4.66
C ILE A 537 -6.82 34.84 -3.97
N PRO A 538 -6.18 34.72 -2.79
CA PRO A 538 -6.10 33.45 -2.09
C PRO A 538 -7.48 32.96 -1.64
N ALA A 539 -7.84 31.77 -2.11
CA ALA A 539 -9.14 31.15 -1.85
C ALA A 539 -8.97 29.66 -1.58
N ARG A 540 -9.88 29.08 -0.79
CA ARG A 540 -9.92 27.64 -0.51
C ARG A 540 -11.30 27.05 -0.71
N TYR A 541 -11.32 25.84 -1.24
CA TYR A 541 -12.54 25.04 -1.36
C TYR A 541 -12.87 24.45 0.01
N VAL A 542 -14.14 24.53 0.40
CA VAL A 542 -14.62 24.06 1.69
C VAL A 542 -15.80 23.14 1.50
N GLN A 543 -15.83 22.06 2.28
CA GLN A 543 -16.94 21.12 2.33
C GLN A 543 -17.39 20.88 3.77
N GLY A 544 -18.68 20.64 3.95
CA GLY A 544 -19.30 20.48 5.25
C GLY A 544 -20.80 20.33 5.11
N TYR A 545 -21.52 20.95 6.03
CA TYR A 545 -22.97 21.04 5.99
C TYR A 545 -23.44 22.48 6.05
N GLY A 546 -24.57 22.77 5.42
CA GLY A 546 -25.34 23.97 5.64
C GLY A 546 -25.87 24.08 7.07
N PRO A 547 -26.53 25.18 7.41
CA PRO A 547 -27.02 25.46 8.77
C PRO A 547 -28.12 24.50 9.27
N GLY A 548 -28.72 23.70 8.39
CA GLY A 548 -29.84 22.82 8.70
C GLY A 548 -31.15 23.56 8.93
N THR A 549 -32.19 22.82 9.32
CA THR A 549 -33.54 23.36 9.55
C THR A 549 -33.80 23.53 11.04
N ALA A 550 -34.28 24.72 11.42
CA ALA A 550 -34.64 25.02 12.81
C ALA A 550 -35.76 24.08 13.32
N VAL A 551 -35.52 23.45 14.47
CA VAL A 551 -36.53 22.63 15.16
C VAL A 551 -37.44 23.55 15.96
N ALA A 552 -38.71 23.63 15.55
CA ALA A 552 -39.70 24.50 16.18
C ALA A 552 -39.90 24.20 17.67
N GLY A 553 -39.99 25.25 18.49
CA GLY A 553 -40.27 25.13 19.93
C GLY A 553 -39.11 24.60 20.79
N SER A 554 -37.90 24.48 20.24
CA SER A 554 -36.73 24.02 20.99
C SER A 554 -36.07 25.17 21.78
N VAL A 555 -35.82 24.96 23.08
CA VAL A 555 -35.07 25.89 23.94
C VAL A 555 -34.03 25.09 24.73
N PRO A 556 -32.71 25.32 24.54
CA PRO A 556 -32.08 26.17 23.53
C PRO A 556 -32.38 25.72 22.09
N GLN A 557 -32.28 26.65 21.14
CA GLN A 557 -32.58 26.43 19.73
C GLN A 557 -31.75 25.29 19.14
N ARG A 558 -32.42 24.38 18.42
CA ARG A 558 -31.82 23.24 17.72
C ARG A 558 -32.04 23.34 16.22
N TYR A 559 -31.11 22.77 15.47
CA TYR A 559 -31.12 22.68 14.02
C TYR A 559 -30.90 21.21 13.62
N SER A 560 -31.82 20.64 12.83
CA SER A 560 -31.68 19.30 12.27
C SER A 560 -30.90 19.40 10.96
N VAL A 561 -29.84 18.59 10.83
CA VAL A 561 -28.95 18.54 9.68
C VAL A 561 -29.05 17.17 9.04
N THR A 562 -29.35 17.15 7.74
CA THR A 562 -29.59 15.93 6.95
C THR A 562 -28.53 15.76 5.86
N ASP A 563 -28.56 14.61 5.19
CA ASP A 563 -27.72 14.35 4.01
C ASP A 563 -27.98 15.34 2.85
N ALA A 564 -29.16 15.96 2.78
CA ALA A 564 -29.47 17.00 1.79
C ALA A 564 -28.77 18.33 2.10
N ASP A 565 -28.37 18.54 3.36
CA ASP A 565 -27.68 19.74 3.80
C ASP A 565 -26.16 19.67 3.57
N ALA A 566 -25.64 18.55 3.05
CA ALA A 566 -24.24 18.45 2.65
C ALA A 566 -23.92 19.52 1.59
N HIS A 567 -22.92 20.36 1.86
CA HIS A 567 -22.68 21.57 1.08
C HIS A 567 -21.22 21.88 0.88
N ALA A 568 -20.93 22.61 -0.19
CA ALA A 568 -19.60 23.11 -0.53
C ALA A 568 -19.65 24.61 -0.83
N TRP A 569 -18.66 25.35 -0.34
CA TRP A 569 -18.54 26.80 -0.53
C TRP A 569 -17.07 27.20 -0.70
N THR A 570 -16.83 28.48 -0.96
CA THR A 570 -15.48 29.05 -1.07
C THR A 570 -15.18 29.90 0.14
N GLU A 571 -13.97 29.83 0.68
CA GLU A 571 -13.48 30.81 1.66
C GLU A 571 -12.37 31.65 1.05
N VAL A 572 -12.46 32.96 1.24
CA VAL A 572 -11.52 33.97 0.71
C VAL A 572 -10.72 34.52 1.87
N TYR A 573 -9.40 34.61 1.70
CA TYR A 573 -8.54 35.19 2.72
C TYR A 573 -8.53 36.72 2.62
N PHE A 574 -8.62 37.39 3.77
CA PHE A 574 -8.44 38.82 3.94
C PHE A 574 -7.37 39.04 5.02
N PRO A 575 -6.31 39.83 4.80
CA PRO A 575 -5.19 39.94 5.73
C PRO A 575 -5.58 40.30 7.16
N GLY A 576 -6.56 41.19 7.37
CA GLY A 576 -7.03 41.57 8.71
C GLY A 576 -8.27 40.85 9.23
N ALA A 577 -9.06 40.23 8.34
CA ALA A 577 -10.28 39.49 8.71
C ALA A 577 -10.13 37.96 8.70
N GLY A 578 -9.03 37.43 8.15
CA GLY A 578 -8.80 35.99 8.01
C GLY A 578 -9.65 35.36 6.91
N TRP A 579 -10.11 34.13 7.12
CA TRP A 579 -10.89 33.37 6.14
C TRP A 579 -12.39 33.69 6.22
N VAL A 580 -12.93 34.28 5.16
CA VAL A 580 -14.33 34.70 5.07
C VAL A 580 -15.09 33.81 4.06
N PRO A 581 -16.25 33.22 4.42
CA PRO A 581 -17.02 32.36 3.53
C PRO A 581 -17.80 33.15 2.48
N PHE A 582 -17.82 32.62 1.25
CA PHE A 582 -18.64 33.07 0.13
C PHE A 582 -19.31 31.86 -0.51
N ASP A 583 -20.63 31.94 -0.70
CA ASP A 583 -21.42 30.89 -1.33
C ASP A 583 -21.85 31.30 -2.75
N PRO A 584 -21.22 30.75 -3.81
CA PRO A 584 -21.60 31.03 -5.19
C PRO A 584 -22.87 30.29 -5.64
N THR A 585 -23.48 29.48 -4.78
CA THR A 585 -24.66 28.68 -5.12
C THR A 585 -25.91 29.56 -5.21
N PRO A 586 -26.76 29.43 -6.26
CA PRO A 586 -28.00 30.18 -6.36
C PRO A 586 -28.93 29.93 -5.17
N ALA A 587 -29.63 30.96 -4.71
CA ALA A 587 -30.55 30.89 -3.56
C ALA A 587 -31.72 29.90 -3.73
N SER A 588 -32.02 29.49 -4.97
CA SER A 588 -32.98 28.43 -5.27
C SER A 588 -32.52 27.03 -4.86
N ALA A 589 -31.24 26.87 -4.47
CA ALA A 589 -30.70 25.60 -4.01
C ALA A 589 -31.14 25.31 -2.56
N PRO A 590 -31.58 24.07 -2.24
CA PRO A 590 -32.09 23.70 -0.91
C PRO A 590 -31.15 24.04 0.26
N ALA A 591 -29.83 23.85 0.07
CA ALA A 591 -28.83 24.09 1.11
C ALA A 591 -28.39 25.57 1.26
N ALA A 592 -28.69 26.42 0.28
CA ALA A 592 -28.31 27.85 0.27
C ALA A 592 -29.38 28.76 0.91
N ALA A 593 -30.63 28.28 0.98
CA ALA A 593 -31.80 29.07 1.37
C ALA A 593 -31.84 29.58 2.83
N ALA A 594 -30.83 29.25 3.65
CA ALA A 594 -30.74 29.65 5.06
C ALA A 594 -29.50 30.50 5.41
N GLY A 595 -28.66 30.85 4.43
CA GLY A 595 -27.39 31.57 4.65
C GLY A 595 -27.35 33.04 4.20
N ALA A 596 -28.41 33.55 3.56
CA ALA A 596 -28.46 34.93 3.08
C ALA A 596 -29.30 35.83 4.01
N ALA A 597 -28.62 36.75 4.70
CA ALA A 597 -29.12 37.89 5.49
C ALA A 597 -29.52 37.64 6.97
N GLU A 598 -28.60 37.86 7.90
CA GLU A 598 -28.55 39.04 8.80
C GLU A 598 -27.48 38.83 9.91
N ALA A 599 -26.71 39.88 10.20
CA ALA A 599 -25.66 39.90 11.22
C ALA A 599 -26.24 39.69 12.63
N ILE A 600 -25.64 38.81 13.44
CA ILE A 600 -26.09 38.55 14.83
C ILE A 600 -24.98 38.96 15.83
N PRO A 601 -25.29 39.76 16.87
CA PRO A 601 -24.32 40.30 17.81
C PRO A 601 -23.94 39.32 18.93
N ALA A 602 -22.72 39.51 19.46
CA ALA A 602 -22.13 38.73 20.53
C ALA A 602 -22.72 39.09 21.91
N ALA A 603 -23.06 38.07 22.71
CA ALA A 603 -23.34 38.25 24.14
C ALA A 603 -22.72 37.12 24.99
N SER A 604 -22.10 37.59 26.07
CA SER A 604 -21.24 36.93 27.06
C SER A 604 -22.02 36.19 28.15
N ALA A 605 -21.56 35.00 28.55
CA ALA A 605 -21.61 34.53 29.95
C ALA A 605 -20.78 33.24 30.17
N ALA A 606 -20.05 33.19 31.28
CA ALA A 606 -19.44 32.03 31.94
C ALA A 606 -19.74 32.17 33.45
N PRO A 607 -19.43 31.21 34.37
CA PRO A 607 -19.33 29.74 34.37
C PRO A 607 -20.26 29.14 35.49
N PRO A 608 -20.10 27.91 36.06
CA PRO A 608 -18.99 27.58 36.99
C PRO A 608 -18.40 26.16 36.88
N GLU A 609 -17.16 26.04 37.37
CA GLU A 609 -16.33 24.84 37.51
C GLU A 609 -16.86 23.87 38.58
N ALA A 610 -16.67 22.56 38.36
CA ALA A 610 -16.71 21.56 39.42
C ALA A 610 -15.46 20.67 39.32
N ARG A 611 -14.62 20.76 40.35
CA ARG A 611 -13.45 19.90 40.60
C ARG A 611 -13.93 18.54 41.12
N LEU A 612 -13.28 17.45 40.70
CA LEU A 612 -13.17 16.24 41.52
C LEU A 612 -11.92 15.43 41.11
N SER A 613 -11.11 15.15 42.12
CA SER A 613 -9.83 14.44 42.07
C SER A 613 -10.01 12.93 42.28
N ALA A 614 -8.97 12.18 41.84
CA ALA A 614 -8.59 10.80 42.20
C ALA A 614 -9.48 9.68 41.61
N ALA A 615 -8.99 8.51 41.18
CA ALA A 615 -7.70 7.83 41.34
C ALA A 615 -7.42 6.89 40.14
N LEU A 616 -6.14 6.55 39.92
CA LEU A 616 -5.67 5.52 38.98
C LEU A 616 -6.04 4.10 39.42
N PRO A 617 -6.27 3.18 38.47
CA PRO A 617 -5.71 1.83 38.57
C PRO A 617 -4.75 1.52 37.40
N GLN A 618 -3.65 0.87 37.77
CA GLN A 618 -2.62 0.33 36.89
C GLN A 618 -3.03 -1.03 36.28
N ALA A 619 -2.46 -1.28 35.10
CA ALA A 619 -1.94 -2.54 34.56
C ALA A 619 -2.86 -3.78 34.44
N GLY A 620 -2.89 -4.33 33.21
CA GLY A 620 -3.33 -5.70 32.93
C GLY A 620 -3.45 -5.95 31.43
N GLY A 621 -2.37 -6.41 30.80
CA GLY A 621 -2.34 -6.72 29.37
C GLY A 621 -3.05 -8.04 29.01
N THR A 622 -3.31 -8.23 27.72
CA THR A 622 -3.06 -9.48 26.98
C THR A 622 -3.10 -9.20 25.47
N SER A 623 -1.97 -9.47 24.81
CA SER A 623 -1.81 -9.84 23.40
C SER A 623 -2.65 -11.10 23.09
N LEU A 624 -3.15 -11.43 21.90
CA LEU A 624 -2.77 -11.15 20.51
C LEU A 624 -3.85 -11.77 19.56
N ALA A 625 -3.82 -11.39 18.26
CA ALA A 625 -3.96 -12.26 17.05
C ALA A 625 -5.38 -12.53 16.45
N PRO A 626 -5.56 -13.07 15.20
CA PRO A 626 -4.83 -12.96 13.91
C PRO A 626 -5.67 -13.29 12.61
N PRO A 627 -6.76 -12.63 12.19
CA PRO A 627 -7.49 -13.14 11.00
C PRO A 627 -6.95 -12.67 9.64
N ALA A 628 -6.36 -11.46 9.53
CA ALA A 628 -6.04 -10.88 8.22
C ALA A 628 -4.75 -11.45 7.57
N VAL A 629 -3.70 -11.69 8.37
CA VAL A 629 -2.44 -12.26 7.88
C VAL A 629 -2.60 -13.75 7.55
N ALA A 630 -3.41 -14.48 8.32
CA ALA A 630 -3.78 -15.86 8.03
C ALA A 630 -4.58 -15.98 6.73
N ALA A 631 -5.48 -15.03 6.43
CA ALA A 631 -6.28 -15.03 5.20
C ALA A 631 -5.45 -14.78 3.94
N LEU A 632 -4.45 -13.89 4.00
CA LEU A 632 -3.52 -13.64 2.89
C LEU A 632 -2.59 -14.82 2.62
N LEU A 633 -2.08 -15.46 3.68
CA LEU A 633 -1.28 -16.69 3.57
C LEU A 633 -2.12 -17.88 3.08
N LEU A 634 -3.40 -18.00 3.49
CA LEU A 634 -4.32 -19.00 2.97
C LEU A 634 -4.70 -18.75 1.50
N ALA A 635 -4.93 -17.50 1.08
CA ALA A 635 -5.25 -17.18 -0.32
C ALA A 635 -4.05 -17.47 -1.24
N ALA A 636 -2.84 -17.11 -0.80
CA ALA A 636 -1.60 -17.47 -1.48
C ALA A 636 -1.37 -18.99 -1.50
N ALA A 637 -1.61 -19.68 -0.38
CA ALA A 637 -1.49 -21.14 -0.27
C ALA A 637 -2.57 -21.89 -1.08
N VAL A 638 -3.79 -21.36 -1.23
CA VAL A 638 -4.86 -21.95 -2.06
C VAL A 638 -4.59 -21.74 -3.54
N ARG A 639 -4.06 -20.57 -3.95
CA ARG A 639 -3.54 -20.34 -5.32
C ARG A 639 -2.37 -21.27 -5.63
N TRP A 640 -1.44 -21.44 -4.69
CA TRP A 640 -0.28 -22.32 -4.81
C TRP A 640 -0.66 -23.81 -4.80
N ARG A 641 -1.66 -24.21 -4.00
CA ARG A 641 -2.20 -25.59 -3.92
C ARG A 641 -2.85 -26.03 -5.24
N ARG A 642 -3.50 -25.13 -5.98
CA ARG A 642 -4.03 -25.42 -7.32
C ARG A 642 -2.93 -25.65 -8.35
N SER A 643 -1.78 -24.97 -8.21
CA SER A 643 -0.59 -25.18 -9.05
C SER A 643 0.21 -26.45 -8.65
N LEU A 644 0.28 -26.77 -7.35
CA LEU A 644 0.92 -28.00 -6.85
C LEU A 644 0.07 -29.26 -7.09
N ALA A 645 -1.26 -29.14 -7.21
CA ALA A 645 -2.15 -30.27 -7.53
C ALA A 645 -1.85 -30.89 -8.91
N LEU A 646 -1.05 -30.23 -9.75
CA LEU A 646 -0.59 -30.71 -11.06
C LEU A 646 0.80 -31.38 -11.01
N LEU A 647 1.55 -31.28 -9.91
CA LEU A 647 2.84 -32.00 -9.74
C LEU A 647 2.70 -33.53 -9.67
N PRO A 648 1.63 -34.12 -9.09
CA PRO A 648 1.38 -35.56 -9.21
C PRO A 648 1.09 -35.99 -10.66
N ALA A 649 0.58 -35.08 -11.50
CA ALA A 649 0.31 -35.35 -12.92
C ALA A 649 1.62 -35.39 -13.74
N LEU A 650 2.63 -34.60 -13.36
CA LEU A 650 3.98 -34.65 -13.95
C LEU A 650 4.70 -35.99 -13.67
N ARG A 651 4.48 -36.60 -12.51
CA ARG A 651 5.03 -37.94 -12.18
C ARG A 651 4.27 -39.10 -12.83
N ARG A 652 3.04 -38.89 -13.33
CA ARG A 652 2.19 -39.89 -14.00
C ARG A 652 1.89 -39.53 -15.46
N ALA A 653 2.71 -38.67 -16.08
CA ALA A 653 2.47 -38.15 -17.43
C ALA A 653 2.43 -39.24 -18.53
N GLY A 654 2.94 -40.45 -18.22
CA GLY A 654 2.89 -41.63 -19.08
C GLY A 654 1.49 -42.10 -19.52
N ARG A 655 0.40 -41.66 -18.88
CA ARG A 655 -0.97 -42.17 -19.12
C ARG A 655 -2.08 -41.11 -19.08
N LEU A 656 -1.83 -39.87 -19.50
CA LEU A 656 -2.85 -38.81 -19.46
C LEU A 656 -3.71 -38.80 -20.73
N SER A 657 -5.03 -38.97 -20.55
CA SER A 657 -6.01 -38.88 -21.64
C SER A 657 -6.03 -37.49 -22.28
N ARG A 658 -6.34 -37.42 -23.58
CA ARG A 658 -6.48 -36.19 -24.38
C ARG A 658 -7.35 -35.13 -23.69
N GLU A 659 -8.43 -35.55 -23.04
CA GLU A 659 -9.34 -34.67 -22.31
C GLU A 659 -8.66 -33.93 -21.14
N ARG A 660 -7.77 -34.61 -20.39
CA ARG A 660 -7.03 -33.98 -19.29
C ARG A 660 -5.99 -32.99 -19.79
N GLN A 661 -5.38 -33.25 -20.94
CA GLN A 661 -4.44 -32.33 -21.57
C GLN A 661 -5.15 -31.05 -22.07
N LEU A 662 -6.35 -31.19 -22.64
CA LEU A 662 -7.18 -30.04 -23.02
C LEU A 662 -7.66 -29.22 -21.81
N ARG A 663 -8.02 -29.87 -20.69
CA ARG A 663 -8.35 -29.16 -19.44
C ARG A 663 -7.15 -28.38 -18.87
N ALA A 664 -5.93 -28.91 -19.00
CA ALA A 664 -4.72 -28.19 -18.60
C ALA A 664 -4.47 -26.96 -19.50
N ALA A 665 -4.72 -27.08 -20.80
CA ALA A 665 -4.62 -25.97 -21.75
C ALA A 665 -5.65 -24.85 -21.46
N ALA A 666 -6.80 -25.18 -20.88
CA ALA A 666 -7.78 -24.18 -20.47
C ALA A 666 -7.17 -23.17 -19.48
N LEU A 667 -6.29 -23.58 -18.57
CA LEU A 667 -5.63 -22.65 -17.64
C LEU A 667 -4.73 -21.63 -18.36
N ALA A 668 -4.00 -22.07 -19.38
CA ALA A 668 -3.18 -21.18 -20.20
C ALA A 668 -4.05 -20.21 -21.02
N TRP A 669 -5.18 -20.68 -21.54
CA TRP A 669 -6.16 -19.82 -22.23
C TRP A 669 -6.81 -18.79 -21.29
N HIS A 670 -7.18 -19.18 -20.06
CA HIS A 670 -7.69 -18.24 -19.07
C HIS A 670 -6.64 -17.19 -18.68
N GLY A 671 -5.37 -17.59 -18.54
CA GLY A 671 -4.27 -16.67 -18.28
C GLY A 671 -4.05 -15.66 -19.42
N LEU A 672 -4.16 -16.11 -20.68
CA LEU A 672 -4.10 -15.22 -21.84
C LEU A 672 -5.28 -14.24 -21.87
N ALA A 673 -6.50 -14.74 -21.65
CA ALA A 673 -7.71 -13.93 -21.67
C ALA A 673 -7.74 -12.89 -20.53
N ALA A 674 -7.24 -13.24 -19.34
CA ALA A 674 -7.15 -12.33 -18.20
C ALA A 674 -6.17 -11.17 -18.45
N ARG A 675 -5.10 -11.40 -19.21
CA ARG A 675 -4.05 -10.41 -19.45
C ARG A 675 -4.25 -9.58 -20.72
N TYR A 676 -4.79 -10.18 -21.77
CA TYR A 676 -4.90 -9.54 -23.08
C TYR A 676 -6.34 -9.45 -23.63
N GLY A 677 -7.35 -9.87 -22.84
CA GLY A 677 -8.75 -9.90 -23.25
C GLY A 677 -9.14 -11.22 -23.94
N PRO A 678 -10.42 -11.60 -23.98
CA PRO A 678 -10.86 -12.84 -24.63
C PRO A 678 -10.73 -12.77 -26.16
N PRO A 679 -10.61 -13.92 -26.86
CA PRO A 679 -10.55 -13.95 -28.32
C PRO A 679 -11.84 -13.38 -28.95
N PRO A 680 -11.74 -12.49 -29.96
CA PRO A 680 -12.91 -11.99 -30.68
C PRO A 680 -13.69 -13.11 -31.38
N PRO A 681 -15.01 -12.97 -31.56
CA PRO A 681 -15.82 -14.00 -32.22
C PRO A 681 -15.36 -14.22 -33.67
N GLY A 682 -15.19 -15.49 -34.04
CA GLY A 682 -14.79 -15.91 -35.41
C GLY A 682 -13.29 -15.99 -35.67
N VAL A 683 -12.44 -15.66 -34.69
CA VAL A 683 -10.97 -15.70 -34.84
C VAL A 683 -10.41 -17.06 -34.41
N THR A 684 -9.48 -17.62 -35.17
CA THR A 684 -8.79 -18.87 -34.81
C THR A 684 -7.80 -18.67 -33.67
N ALA A 685 -7.44 -19.75 -32.96
CA ALA A 685 -6.47 -19.68 -31.86
C ALA A 685 -5.10 -19.08 -32.30
N ARG A 686 -4.69 -19.34 -33.55
CA ARG A 686 -3.46 -18.81 -34.15
C ARG A 686 -3.55 -17.32 -34.46
N GLU A 687 -4.63 -16.89 -35.11
CA GLU A 687 -4.88 -15.47 -35.39
C GLU A 687 -5.02 -14.65 -34.11
N TYR A 688 -5.66 -15.23 -33.08
CA TYR A 688 -5.74 -14.60 -31.76
C TYR A 688 -4.35 -14.47 -31.13
N ALA A 689 -3.52 -15.51 -31.14
CA ALA A 689 -2.15 -15.41 -30.61
C ALA A 689 -1.25 -14.42 -31.36
N ASP A 690 -1.45 -14.26 -32.67
CA ASP A 690 -0.69 -13.33 -33.51
C ASP A 690 -1.20 -11.88 -33.40
N SER A 691 -2.47 -11.65 -33.01
CA SER A 691 -3.01 -10.31 -32.76
C SER A 691 -2.61 -9.74 -31.39
N LEU A 692 -2.07 -10.56 -30.48
CA LEU A 692 -1.63 -10.11 -29.16
C LEU A 692 -0.40 -9.20 -29.24
N ALA A 693 -0.48 -8.01 -28.65
CA ALA A 693 0.61 -7.05 -28.53
C ALA A 693 1.66 -7.46 -27.44
N ILE A 694 2.28 -8.63 -27.60
CA ILE A 694 3.26 -9.17 -26.63
C ILE A 694 4.65 -8.58 -26.92
N GLU A 695 5.16 -7.65 -26.12
CA GLU A 695 6.49 -7.04 -26.33
C GLU A 695 7.66 -8.02 -26.15
N ASP A 696 7.56 -8.97 -25.21
CA ASP A 696 8.61 -9.97 -24.94
C ASP A 696 8.66 -11.06 -26.03
N ARG A 697 9.77 -11.08 -26.79
CA ARG A 697 10.03 -12.08 -27.83
C ARG A 697 9.96 -13.52 -27.33
N ARG A 698 10.39 -13.79 -26.08
CA ARG A 698 10.39 -15.15 -25.50
C ARG A 698 8.99 -15.59 -25.13
N LEU A 699 8.16 -14.68 -24.62
CA LEU A 699 6.76 -14.96 -24.33
C LEU A 699 5.98 -15.17 -25.62
N ARG A 700 6.18 -14.30 -26.63
CA ARG A 700 5.56 -14.44 -27.95
C ARG A 700 5.85 -15.79 -28.61
N ALA A 701 7.11 -16.25 -28.54
CA ALA A 701 7.49 -17.58 -29.03
C ALA A 701 6.78 -18.71 -28.25
N ALA A 702 6.73 -18.61 -26.91
CA ALA A 702 6.06 -19.60 -26.07
C ALA A 702 4.55 -19.68 -26.31
N VAL A 703 3.88 -18.55 -26.54
CA VAL A 703 2.44 -18.50 -26.88
C VAL A 703 2.19 -19.19 -28.23
N ARG A 704 3.01 -18.91 -29.25
CA ARG A 704 2.89 -19.57 -30.57
C ARG A 704 3.14 -21.07 -30.49
N ASP A 705 4.11 -21.49 -29.69
CA ASP A 705 4.42 -22.91 -29.50
C ASP A 705 3.31 -23.64 -28.73
N PHE A 706 2.73 -22.99 -27.71
CA PHE A 706 1.54 -23.48 -27.01
C PHE A 706 0.35 -23.65 -27.96
N VAL A 707 0.02 -22.63 -28.75
CA VAL A 707 -1.11 -22.69 -29.70
C VAL A 707 -0.91 -23.79 -30.73
N ARG A 708 0.30 -23.94 -31.28
CA ARG A 708 0.61 -25.03 -32.22
C ARG A 708 0.42 -26.41 -31.59
N GLN A 709 0.89 -26.61 -30.35
CA GLN A 709 0.72 -27.88 -29.63
C GLN A 709 -0.75 -28.14 -29.28
N TRP A 710 -1.49 -27.10 -28.88
CA TRP A 710 -2.91 -27.18 -28.58
C TRP A 710 -3.75 -27.50 -29.83
N GLU A 711 -3.49 -26.85 -30.97
CA GLU A 711 -4.18 -27.13 -32.24
C GLU A 711 -3.93 -28.57 -32.70
N THR A 712 -2.69 -29.04 -32.58
CA THR A 712 -2.34 -30.44 -32.88
C THR A 712 -3.13 -31.40 -31.99
N LEU A 713 -3.29 -31.08 -30.71
CA LEU A 713 -4.05 -31.88 -29.75
C LEU A 713 -5.57 -31.80 -29.99
N ALA A 714 -6.09 -30.63 -30.34
CA ALA A 714 -7.52 -30.34 -30.51
C ALA A 714 -8.06 -30.88 -31.85
N TYR A 715 -7.23 -30.91 -32.90
CA TYR A 715 -7.66 -31.29 -34.25
C TYR A 715 -7.07 -32.60 -34.78
N SER A 716 -6.17 -33.27 -34.06
CA SER A 716 -5.72 -34.63 -34.46
C SER A 716 -6.86 -35.65 -34.33
N GLY A 717 -7.18 -36.32 -35.44
CA GLY A 717 -8.15 -37.42 -35.52
C GLY A 717 -7.63 -38.70 -34.83
N SER A 718 -8.58 -39.51 -34.33
CA SER A 718 -8.40 -40.72 -33.50
C SER A 718 -7.79 -41.94 -34.21
N THR A 719 -6.74 -41.80 -35.02
CA THR A 719 -6.18 -42.93 -35.77
C THR A 719 -4.65 -42.96 -35.76
N ALA A 720 -4.06 -43.58 -34.72
CA ALA A 720 -2.68 -44.06 -34.77
C ALA A 720 -2.52 -45.43 -34.08
N PRO A 721 -1.81 -46.42 -34.68
CA PRO A 721 -1.70 -47.77 -34.13
C PRO A 721 -0.79 -47.84 -32.89
N ALA A 722 -0.96 -48.89 -32.09
CA ALA A 722 -0.40 -49.11 -30.75
C ALA A 722 1.14 -49.07 -30.58
N ALA A 723 1.92 -48.86 -31.65
CA ALA A 723 3.38 -48.87 -31.63
C ALA A 723 4.05 -47.50 -31.33
N ARG A 724 3.30 -46.40 -31.18
CA ARG A 724 3.84 -45.04 -30.88
C ARG A 724 3.66 -44.58 -29.42
N ARG A 725 3.30 -45.46 -28.49
CA ARG A 725 2.94 -45.09 -27.11
C ARG A 725 4.09 -44.54 -26.23
N SER A 726 5.36 -44.77 -26.57
CA SER A 726 6.49 -44.24 -25.79
C SER A 726 6.76 -42.75 -26.07
N GLY A 727 6.67 -42.31 -27.33
CA GLY A 727 6.89 -40.91 -27.73
C GLY A 727 5.74 -39.97 -27.35
N GLU A 728 4.50 -40.47 -27.33
CA GLU A 728 3.31 -39.70 -26.93
C GLU A 728 3.34 -39.28 -25.45
N SER A 729 3.98 -40.07 -24.58
CA SER A 729 4.12 -39.74 -23.16
C SER A 729 5.02 -38.54 -22.89
N ALA A 730 6.15 -38.47 -23.61
CA ALA A 730 7.09 -37.36 -23.50
C ALA A 730 6.51 -36.08 -24.11
N ALA A 731 5.77 -36.19 -25.22
CA ALA A 731 5.07 -35.07 -25.84
C ALA A 731 3.95 -34.53 -24.93
N ALA A 732 3.17 -35.40 -24.28
CA ALA A 732 2.14 -35.00 -23.32
C ALA A 732 2.74 -34.32 -22.06
N ALA A 733 3.85 -34.84 -21.54
CA ALA A 733 4.57 -34.23 -20.43
C ALA A 733 5.14 -32.84 -20.79
N ALA A 734 5.72 -32.71 -21.99
CA ALA A 734 6.24 -31.46 -22.50
C ALA A 734 5.13 -30.41 -22.72
N PHE A 735 3.97 -30.81 -23.23
CA PHE A 735 2.83 -29.90 -23.42
C PHE A 735 2.32 -29.35 -22.07
N ILE A 736 2.17 -30.20 -21.05
CA ILE A 736 1.73 -29.77 -19.73
C ILE A 736 2.78 -28.86 -19.06
N ALA A 737 4.06 -29.18 -19.21
CA ALA A 737 5.14 -28.34 -18.73
C ALA A 737 5.12 -26.95 -19.39
N ASN A 738 4.85 -26.88 -20.71
CA ASN A 738 4.67 -25.63 -21.44
C ASN A 738 3.44 -24.84 -20.99
N CYS A 739 2.30 -25.50 -20.77
CA CYS A 739 1.10 -24.86 -20.21
C CYS A 739 1.39 -24.25 -18.83
N LEU A 740 2.09 -24.97 -17.95
CA LEU A 740 2.46 -24.48 -16.62
C LEU A 740 3.45 -23.31 -16.70
N LEU A 741 4.52 -23.44 -17.50
CA LEU A 741 5.48 -22.36 -17.74
C LEU A 741 4.80 -21.11 -18.29
N MET A 742 3.83 -21.29 -19.19
CA MET A 742 3.06 -20.19 -19.76
C MET A 742 2.16 -19.52 -18.72
N THR A 743 1.45 -20.29 -17.89
CA THR A 743 0.66 -19.72 -16.78
C THR A 743 1.54 -18.95 -15.78
N PHE A 744 2.75 -19.42 -15.50
CA PHE A 744 3.70 -18.73 -14.61
C PHE A 744 4.29 -17.45 -15.22
N ARG A 745 4.42 -17.37 -16.55
CA ARG A 745 4.92 -16.17 -17.24
C ARG A 745 3.83 -15.13 -17.51
N LEU A 746 2.57 -15.57 -17.55
CA LEU A 746 1.42 -14.70 -17.78
C LEU A 746 0.90 -14.05 -16.49
N ALA A 747 1.04 -14.73 -15.35
CA ALA A 747 0.90 -14.17 -13.99
C ALA A 747 2.03 -13.17 -13.68
#